data_AF-T0JPE3-F1
#
_entry.id   AF-T0JPE3-F1
#
_cell.length_a   1.000
_cell.length_b   1.000
_cell.length_c   1.000
_cell.angle_alpha   90.00
_cell.angle_beta   90.00
_cell.angle_gamma   90.00
#
_symmetry.space_group_name_H-M   'P 1'
#
loop_
_entity.id
_entity.type
_entity.pdbx_description
1 polymer ?
#
loop_
_entity_poly.entity_id
_entity_poly.type
_entity_poly.pdbx_seq_one_letter_code
_entity_poly.pdbx_strand_id
1 'polypeptide(L)'
;MKRYLQTTSSVVLGLFLMTQTLVAQSEFKKVMKKRGLTEKDALAALKVYNPSGKLDEYYAFVSGGQSGQVLVYGIPSMRILKYIGVFTPEPWQGYGFDTDSKKVLRQGNVRGREINWGDTHHPALSETDGKYDGKHLFINDKANARIAVIDLEYFETSQIVVNPIFKSSHGGAFVTPNTEYILESCQYPAPFTNDYYPMEAYEDVYRGGVTFWKFNREKGKILKEESFTLEFPPYMQDLTDVGKGISDGWAFTNSFNSELYTGGIEKGLPPFEAGCSRNDTDFLHVYNWKKLAKLAKDKKNVKVINGHKIIPIEVAVKNNALFLIPENKSPHGLDVSPDGQLIIVSGKLDTHASVFDFKKILNQIKNKEYIGRDTYGIPILDMKKSLHGQLELGLGHLHNSFGKEDGIVYSSLYVDSQIVKWDYKKLKLIDRVNVHYNVGHIEAMEGKSADPQGEYLISLNKLSIDRFLPVGPLHPQNNQLIEIGAKKMELLYDMPVPLGEPHQAASIRASKIHTKVRYNIGTNSKTGKPHIGKTLAGEERIERKGNHVYVYSTMVRSHINPEHITVNKGDKVTMYITNVERAQDETHGFTIDHHDIHVSTEPGRTVQIDFVADIEGVFPYYCTEFCSALHIEMLGYLLVKDPNKNYDWIQKTKIKGLSIEELQKQYRKITANNEATNNVIESLFIFFEDKEYTKYSTVKNLVDDAKDQYSKIALEKEKAIKAYNEKNFENAILFENMIWQYMIKTADSAIRAKDLLVAHLATPKSEKAKKGEEAFREGGCSGCHVIGRVSSGPDLIGVLKRHRNAEQWVAEYIKNPTSKFHEPYMKRMIEFFNLKMPNQNMKDQEIKDIIEYFKWIDENADLF
;
A
#
# COMPACT_ATOMS: atom_id res chain seq x y z
N MET A 1 -6.12 -82.16 4.45
CA MET A 1 -7.00 -80.98 4.30
C MET A 1 -6.62 -79.76 5.17
N LYS A 2 -5.38 -79.62 5.67
CA LYS A 2 -4.97 -78.44 6.48
C LYS A 2 -4.01 -77.46 5.78
N ARG A 3 -3.58 -77.74 4.54
CA ARG A 3 -2.62 -76.91 3.79
C ARG A 3 -3.25 -76.02 2.69
N TYR A 4 -4.55 -76.17 2.44
CA TYR A 4 -5.29 -75.38 1.44
C TYR A 4 -6.11 -74.22 2.01
N LEU A 5 -6.21 -74.10 3.34
CA LEU A 5 -6.98 -73.04 4.02
C LEU A 5 -6.12 -71.85 4.50
N GLN A 6 -4.79 -71.94 4.41
CA GLN A 6 -3.89 -70.83 4.78
C GLN A 6 -3.44 -69.98 3.59
N THR A 7 -3.53 -70.48 2.36
CA THR A 7 -3.18 -69.72 1.15
C THR A 7 -4.31 -68.85 0.63
N THR A 8 -5.58 -69.15 0.95
CA THR A 8 -6.73 -68.33 0.53
C THR A 8 -6.98 -67.13 1.44
N SER A 9 -6.71 -67.23 2.76
CA SER A 9 -6.86 -66.08 3.67
C SER A 9 -5.82 -64.98 3.44
N SER A 10 -4.60 -65.32 3.02
CA SER A 10 -3.54 -64.33 2.76
C SER A 10 -3.75 -63.57 1.45
N VAL A 11 -4.34 -64.22 0.43
CA VAL A 11 -4.66 -63.58 -0.85
C VAL A 11 -5.91 -62.70 -0.73
N VAL A 12 -6.90 -63.10 0.07
CA VAL A 12 -8.11 -62.27 0.34
C VAL A 12 -7.79 -61.09 1.26
N LEU A 13 -6.91 -61.23 2.27
CA LEU A 13 -6.43 -60.07 3.04
C LEU A 13 -5.55 -59.13 2.19
N GLY A 14 -4.70 -59.68 1.31
CA GLY A 14 -3.88 -58.89 0.38
C GLY A 14 -4.71 -58.12 -0.65
N LEU A 15 -5.82 -58.69 -1.14
CA LEU A 15 -6.75 -58.03 -2.05
C LEU A 15 -7.66 -57.02 -1.33
N PHE A 16 -8.03 -57.24 -0.06
CA PHE A 16 -8.77 -56.25 0.74
C PHE A 16 -7.90 -55.06 1.19
N LEU A 17 -6.60 -55.28 1.44
CA LEU A 17 -5.64 -54.20 1.73
C LEU A 17 -5.18 -53.45 0.47
N MET A 18 -5.16 -54.09 -0.71
CA MET A 18 -4.92 -53.40 -1.98
C MET A 18 -6.14 -52.67 -2.55
N THR A 19 -7.37 -53.00 -2.13
CA THR A 19 -8.59 -52.30 -2.58
C THR A 19 -9.01 -51.14 -1.68
N GLN A 20 -8.53 -51.07 -0.43
CA GLN A 20 -8.71 -49.88 0.43
C GLN A 20 -7.65 -48.79 0.23
N THR A 21 -6.52 -49.10 -0.40
CA THR A 21 -5.47 -48.11 -0.70
C THR A 21 -5.75 -47.30 -1.98
N LEU A 22 -6.83 -47.61 -2.72
CA LEU A 22 -7.23 -46.92 -3.95
C LEU A 22 -8.35 -45.87 -3.77
N VAL A 23 -8.86 -45.65 -2.55
CA VAL A 23 -9.96 -44.67 -2.33
C VAL A 23 -9.70 -43.80 -1.08
N ALA A 24 -8.69 -42.94 -1.19
CA ALA A 24 -8.66 -41.63 -0.54
C ALA A 24 -7.45 -40.87 -1.10
N GLN A 25 -7.47 -40.53 -2.39
CA GLN A 25 -6.62 -39.44 -2.85
C GLN A 25 -7.02 -38.23 -2.01
N SER A 26 -6.13 -37.72 -1.14
CA SER A 26 -6.45 -36.56 -0.29
C SER A 26 -7.05 -35.46 -1.16
N GLU A 27 -8.05 -34.72 -0.67
CA GLU A 27 -8.63 -33.62 -1.46
C GLU A 27 -7.52 -32.69 -1.99
N PHE A 28 -6.45 -32.49 -1.20
CA PHE A 28 -5.20 -31.88 -1.65
C PHE A 28 -4.61 -32.50 -2.94
N LYS A 29 -4.37 -33.81 -2.98
CA LYS A 29 -3.88 -34.51 -4.19
C LYS A 29 -4.88 -34.43 -5.36
N LYS A 30 -6.19 -34.42 -5.09
CA LYS A 30 -7.22 -34.24 -6.13
C LYS A 30 -7.17 -32.83 -6.72
N VAL A 31 -7.05 -31.80 -5.88
CA VAL A 31 -6.89 -30.40 -6.30
C VAL A 31 -5.62 -30.23 -7.12
N MET A 32 -4.48 -30.76 -6.63
CA MET A 32 -3.22 -30.73 -7.38
C MET A 32 -3.39 -31.38 -8.76
N LYS A 33 -3.97 -32.59 -8.83
CA LYS A 33 -4.21 -33.28 -10.11
C LYS A 33 -5.15 -32.50 -11.02
N LYS A 34 -6.26 -31.96 -10.49
CA LYS A 34 -7.25 -31.16 -11.25
C LYS A 34 -6.63 -29.90 -11.84
N ARG A 35 -5.70 -29.28 -11.12
CA ARG A 35 -5.00 -28.04 -11.53
C ARG A 35 -3.68 -28.29 -12.25
N GLY A 36 -3.23 -29.54 -12.37
CA GLY A 36 -1.93 -29.88 -12.97
C GLY A 36 -0.71 -29.42 -12.15
N LEU A 37 -0.83 -29.31 -10.82
CA LEU A 37 0.21 -28.80 -9.93
C LEU A 37 1.18 -29.90 -9.48
N THR A 38 2.47 -29.57 -9.41
CA THR A 38 3.50 -30.38 -8.77
C THR A 38 3.52 -30.17 -7.25
N GLU A 39 4.20 -31.04 -6.51
CA GLU A 39 4.38 -30.87 -5.05
C GLU A 39 5.12 -29.56 -4.72
N LYS A 40 6.04 -29.13 -5.60
CA LYS A 40 6.75 -27.86 -5.46
C LYS A 40 5.80 -26.67 -5.59
N ASP A 41 4.90 -26.70 -6.58
CA ASP A 41 3.91 -25.62 -6.76
C ASP A 41 2.97 -25.51 -5.55
N ALA A 42 2.56 -26.66 -5.01
CA ALA A 42 1.71 -26.70 -3.83
C ALA A 42 2.44 -26.19 -2.57
N LEU A 43 3.73 -26.54 -2.40
CA LEU A 43 4.55 -26.03 -1.30
C LEU A 43 4.78 -24.52 -1.41
N ALA A 44 5.09 -24.02 -2.61
CA ALA A 44 5.24 -22.59 -2.87
C ALA A 44 3.95 -21.82 -2.51
N ALA A 45 2.79 -22.32 -2.95
CA ALA A 45 1.50 -21.76 -2.59
C ALA A 45 1.27 -21.72 -1.08
N LEU A 46 1.65 -22.78 -0.34
CA LEU A 46 1.55 -22.82 1.12
C LEU A 46 2.50 -21.85 1.84
N LYS A 47 3.70 -21.61 1.29
CA LYS A 47 4.68 -20.67 1.86
C LYS A 47 4.23 -19.21 1.78
N VAL A 48 3.47 -18.85 0.75
CA VAL A 48 2.97 -17.47 0.55
C VAL A 48 1.54 -17.26 1.04
N TYR A 49 0.79 -18.34 1.30
CA TYR A 49 -0.58 -18.23 1.75
C TYR A 49 -0.68 -17.74 3.20
N ASN A 50 -1.26 -16.56 3.38
CA ASN A 50 -1.71 -16.06 4.68
C ASN A 50 -3.25 -16.16 4.77
N PRO A 51 -3.81 -17.03 5.64
CA PRO A 51 -5.26 -17.13 5.81
C PRO A 51 -5.86 -15.84 6.40
N SER A 52 -7.18 -15.69 6.33
CA SER A 52 -7.91 -14.55 6.90
C SER A 52 -7.50 -14.30 8.36
N GLY A 53 -7.21 -13.04 8.69
CA GLY A 53 -6.75 -12.62 10.02
C GLY A 53 -5.25 -12.77 10.26
N LYS A 54 -4.49 -13.47 9.41
CA LYS A 54 -3.03 -13.53 9.51
C LYS A 54 -2.38 -12.37 8.76
N LEU A 55 -1.54 -11.63 9.49
CA LEU A 55 -0.78 -10.49 8.97
C LEU A 55 0.52 -10.94 8.30
N ASP A 56 0.94 -10.13 7.33
CA ASP A 56 2.26 -10.24 6.70
C ASP A 56 3.39 -9.80 7.64
N GLU A 57 4.60 -10.32 7.40
CA GLU A 57 5.76 -10.09 8.25
C GLU A 57 6.50 -8.79 7.90
N TYR A 58 6.42 -8.36 6.64
CA TYR A 58 7.08 -7.16 6.13
C TYR A 58 6.14 -6.34 5.26
N TYR A 59 6.39 -5.03 5.23
CA TYR A 59 5.93 -4.15 4.16
C TYR A 59 7.02 -4.06 3.10
N ALA A 60 6.61 -4.05 1.83
CA ALA A 60 7.43 -3.64 0.71
C ALA A 60 6.87 -2.35 0.11
N PHE A 61 7.69 -1.30 0.09
CA PHE A 61 7.42 -0.03 -0.59
C PHE A 61 8.11 -0.06 -1.94
N VAL A 62 7.33 0.00 -3.01
CA VAL A 62 7.81 -0.25 -4.36
C VAL A 62 7.47 0.95 -5.24
N SER A 63 8.42 1.39 -6.05
CA SER A 63 8.15 2.47 -7.02
C SER A 63 7.00 2.06 -7.96
N GLY A 64 6.14 3.01 -8.32
CA GLY A 64 5.14 2.83 -9.38
C GLY A 64 5.65 3.15 -10.78
N GLY A 65 6.95 3.42 -10.92
CA GLY A 65 7.53 3.89 -12.18
C GLY A 65 6.79 5.10 -12.71
N GLN A 66 6.40 4.98 -13.98
CA GLN A 66 5.72 6.00 -14.78
C GLN A 66 4.30 6.30 -14.30
N SER A 67 3.79 5.60 -13.29
CA SER A 67 2.52 5.96 -12.67
C SER A 67 2.66 7.18 -11.76
N GLY A 68 3.83 7.38 -11.15
CA GLY A 68 4.12 8.48 -10.23
C GLY A 68 3.63 8.25 -8.79
N GLN A 69 3.16 7.04 -8.46
CA GLN A 69 2.75 6.62 -7.11
C GLN A 69 3.80 5.69 -6.48
N VAL A 70 3.57 5.30 -5.21
CA VAL A 70 4.29 4.20 -4.54
C VAL A 70 3.31 3.07 -4.25
N LEU A 71 3.66 1.84 -4.59
CA LEU A 71 2.92 0.63 -4.26
C LEU A 71 3.36 0.11 -2.89
N VAL A 72 2.41 -0.36 -2.09
CA VAL A 72 2.66 -1.01 -0.81
C VAL A 72 2.04 -2.40 -0.84
N TYR A 73 2.83 -3.45 -0.64
CA TYR A 73 2.33 -4.81 -0.49
C TYR A 73 2.99 -5.56 0.67
N GLY A 74 2.27 -6.56 1.20
CA GLY A 74 2.74 -7.41 2.30
C GLY A 74 3.57 -8.60 1.82
N ILE A 75 4.58 -9.00 2.61
CA ILE A 75 5.39 -10.20 2.39
C ILE A 75 5.16 -11.19 3.53
N PRO A 76 4.93 -12.50 3.27
CA PRO A 76 5.12 -13.19 1.99
C PRO A 76 3.88 -13.28 1.09
N SER A 77 2.72 -12.71 1.47
CA SER A 77 1.49 -12.91 0.70
C SER A 77 1.45 -12.22 -0.67
N MET A 78 2.31 -11.23 -0.89
CA MET A 78 2.36 -10.41 -2.10
C MET A 78 1.05 -9.64 -2.36
N ARG A 79 0.20 -9.46 -1.34
CA ARG A 79 -1.07 -8.72 -1.48
C ARG A 79 -0.80 -7.23 -1.45
N ILE A 80 -1.31 -6.51 -2.45
CA ILE A 80 -1.32 -5.05 -2.47
C ILE A 80 -2.21 -4.53 -1.35
N LEU A 81 -1.63 -3.69 -0.49
CA LEU A 81 -2.27 -3.09 0.66
C LEU A 81 -2.68 -1.63 0.39
N LYS A 82 -1.87 -0.88 -0.37
CA LYS A 82 -2.12 0.53 -0.67
C LYS A 82 -1.35 1.01 -1.90
N TYR A 83 -1.90 1.99 -2.61
CA TYR A 83 -1.16 2.89 -3.50
C TYR A 83 -1.05 4.24 -2.80
N ILE A 84 0.14 4.81 -2.66
CA ILE A 84 0.32 6.14 -2.06
C ILE A 84 0.39 7.16 -3.20
N GLY A 85 -0.53 8.13 -3.23
CA GLY A 85 -0.46 9.26 -4.15
C GLY A 85 0.76 10.13 -3.88
N VAL A 86 1.60 10.39 -4.89
CA VAL A 86 2.84 11.17 -4.75
C VAL A 86 2.94 12.27 -5.80
N PHE A 87 3.38 11.97 -7.01
CA PHE A 87 3.64 12.94 -8.07
C PHE A 87 2.50 13.07 -9.09
N THR A 88 1.57 12.12 -9.04
CA THR A 88 0.38 12.03 -9.87
C THR A 88 -0.85 12.07 -8.96
N PRO A 89 -1.93 12.78 -9.34
CA PRO A 89 -3.20 12.69 -8.64
C PRO A 89 -3.64 11.23 -8.46
N GLU A 90 -4.19 10.91 -7.30
CA GLU A 90 -4.73 9.58 -6.98
C GLU A 90 -6.22 9.79 -6.64
N PRO A 91 -7.13 9.45 -7.56
CA PRO A 91 -8.52 9.86 -7.47
C PRO A 91 -9.26 9.16 -6.35
N TRP A 92 -8.97 7.92 -5.99
CA TRP A 92 -9.71 7.25 -4.90
C TRP A 92 -9.47 7.94 -3.55
N GLN A 93 -8.21 8.27 -3.23
CA GLN A 93 -7.83 8.98 -2.00
C GLN A 93 -8.12 10.49 -2.03
N GLY A 94 -8.63 11.01 -3.15
CA GLY A 94 -8.81 12.46 -3.38
C GLY A 94 -7.49 13.25 -3.42
N TYR A 95 -6.35 12.57 -3.53
CA TYR A 95 -5.04 13.23 -3.60
C TYR A 95 -4.89 13.97 -4.93
N GLY A 96 -4.67 15.27 -4.87
CA GLY A 96 -4.65 16.14 -6.05
C GLY A 96 -6.02 16.66 -6.47
N PHE A 97 -7.09 16.35 -5.74
CA PHE A 97 -8.46 16.82 -5.98
C PHE A 97 -8.94 17.77 -4.87
N ASP A 98 -8.55 17.52 -3.62
CA ASP A 98 -8.76 18.46 -2.51
C ASP A 98 -7.74 19.60 -2.47
N THR A 99 -8.06 20.71 -1.80
CA THR A 99 -7.22 21.91 -1.77
C THR A 99 -5.86 21.66 -1.12
N ASP A 100 -5.81 20.88 -0.05
CA ASP A 100 -4.58 20.68 0.72
C ASP A 100 -3.64 19.69 0.03
N SER A 101 -4.16 18.61 -0.54
CA SER A 101 -3.35 17.72 -1.38
C SER A 101 -2.90 18.42 -2.68
N LYS A 102 -3.75 19.22 -3.32
CA LYS A 102 -3.35 20.09 -4.45
C LYS A 102 -2.20 21.00 -4.06
N LYS A 103 -2.23 21.64 -2.88
CA LYS A 103 -1.10 22.45 -2.39
C LYS A 103 0.20 21.64 -2.31
N VAL A 104 0.16 20.40 -1.81
CA VAL A 104 1.34 19.51 -1.78
C VAL A 104 1.81 19.18 -3.20
N LEU A 105 0.91 18.76 -4.07
CA LEU A 105 1.22 18.43 -5.47
C LEU A 105 1.85 19.63 -6.22
N ARG A 106 1.34 20.84 -5.96
CA ARG A 106 1.83 22.10 -6.54
C ARG A 106 3.20 22.54 -6.03
N GLN A 107 3.68 21.99 -4.91
CA GLN A 107 5.09 22.16 -4.52
C GLN A 107 6.03 21.53 -5.56
N GLY A 108 5.55 20.54 -6.31
CA GLY A 108 6.23 19.88 -7.41
C GLY A 108 6.16 20.63 -8.76
N ASN A 109 5.64 21.85 -8.81
CA ASN A 109 5.61 22.63 -10.04
C ASN A 109 7.00 23.07 -10.48
N VAL A 110 7.32 22.85 -11.75
CA VAL A 110 8.62 23.19 -12.32
C VAL A 110 8.50 24.50 -13.09
N ARG A 111 9.24 25.53 -12.68
CA ARG A 111 9.28 26.85 -13.35
C ARG A 111 7.89 27.47 -13.58
N GLY A 112 6.99 27.32 -12.61
CA GLY A 112 5.61 27.83 -12.68
C GLY A 112 4.64 26.96 -13.49
N ARG A 113 5.11 25.88 -14.11
CA ARG A 113 4.26 24.91 -14.82
C ARG A 113 3.71 23.87 -13.87
N GLU A 114 2.43 23.56 -14.00
CA GLU A 114 1.81 22.44 -13.31
C GLU A 114 2.31 21.10 -13.85
N ILE A 115 2.75 20.22 -12.94
CA ILE A 115 3.26 18.89 -13.27
C ILE A 115 2.44 17.86 -12.49
N ASN A 116 1.65 17.06 -13.20
CA ASN A 116 0.71 16.07 -12.65
C ASN A 116 1.07 14.64 -13.02
N TRP A 117 2.25 14.43 -13.59
CA TRP A 117 2.79 13.12 -13.94
C TRP A 117 4.20 13.02 -13.36
N GLY A 118 4.62 11.82 -12.99
CA GLY A 118 5.97 11.56 -12.47
C GLY A 118 6.41 10.13 -12.75
N ASP A 119 7.71 9.91 -12.64
CA ASP A 119 8.38 8.65 -12.91
C ASP A 119 9.22 8.24 -11.69
N THR A 120 8.58 7.52 -10.76
CA THR A 120 9.16 7.15 -9.47
C THR A 120 10.22 6.07 -9.61
N HIS A 121 11.39 6.24 -8.99
CA HIS A 121 12.48 5.27 -9.12
C HIS A 121 12.87 4.60 -7.80
N HIS A 122 13.57 5.28 -6.90
CA HIS A 122 14.17 4.65 -5.72
C HIS A 122 13.51 5.09 -4.41
N PRO A 123 12.64 4.24 -3.82
CA PRO A 123 12.15 4.44 -2.47
C PRO A 123 13.30 4.22 -1.47
N ALA A 124 13.40 5.10 -0.47
CA ALA A 124 14.37 4.99 0.62
C ALA A 124 13.69 5.20 1.96
N LEU A 125 13.95 4.32 2.92
CA LEU A 125 13.42 4.44 4.28
C LEU A 125 14.34 5.31 5.13
N SER A 126 13.77 6.05 6.09
CA SER A 126 14.57 6.73 7.09
C SER A 126 15.33 5.75 7.99
N GLU A 127 16.54 6.16 8.36
CA GLU A 127 17.50 5.39 9.13
C GLU A 127 17.91 6.09 10.44
N THR A 128 18.17 5.27 11.46
CA THR A 128 18.91 5.61 12.68
C THR A 128 20.05 4.62 12.82
N ASP A 129 21.28 5.11 12.91
CA ASP A 129 22.52 4.31 12.92
C ASP A 129 22.56 3.26 11.79
N GLY A 130 22.10 3.64 10.59
CA GLY A 130 22.08 2.80 9.40
C GLY A 130 20.91 1.80 9.36
N LYS A 131 20.04 1.78 10.38
CA LYS A 131 18.91 0.83 10.48
C LYS A 131 17.59 1.54 10.24
N TYR A 132 16.70 0.89 9.48
CA TYR A 132 15.38 1.45 9.22
C TYR A 132 14.57 1.66 10.50
N ASP A 133 13.98 2.84 10.63
CA ASP A 133 13.22 3.26 11.81
C ASP A 133 11.71 3.34 11.60
N GLY A 134 11.25 3.12 10.36
CA GLY A 134 9.83 3.06 10.00
C GLY A 134 9.07 4.38 10.07
N LYS A 135 9.75 5.53 10.09
CA LYS A 135 9.10 6.86 10.25
C LYS A 135 8.76 7.54 8.93
N HIS A 136 9.69 7.56 7.99
CA HIS A 136 9.53 8.26 6.72
C HIS A 136 9.99 7.39 5.55
N LEU A 137 9.38 7.65 4.40
CA LEU A 137 9.81 7.14 3.11
C LEU A 137 10.09 8.32 2.18
N PHE A 138 11.18 8.22 1.42
CA PHE A 138 11.57 9.19 0.40
C PHE A 138 11.48 8.53 -0.96
N ILE A 139 11.04 9.27 -1.98
CA ILE A 139 10.96 8.77 -3.35
C ILE A 139 11.28 9.90 -4.32
N ASN A 140 12.08 9.62 -5.34
CA ASN A 140 12.41 10.58 -6.40
C ASN A 140 11.43 10.48 -7.58
N ASP A 141 11.42 11.54 -8.38
CA ASP A 141 10.84 11.57 -9.73
C ASP A 141 11.94 11.88 -10.74
N LYS A 142 12.23 10.89 -11.58
CA LYS A 142 13.26 11.00 -12.61
C LYS A 142 12.96 12.03 -13.66
N ALA A 143 11.71 12.09 -14.11
CA ALA A 143 11.34 12.88 -15.27
C ALA A 143 11.41 14.39 -15.01
N ASN A 144 11.16 14.83 -13.77
CA ASN A 144 11.07 16.26 -13.43
C ASN A 144 11.98 16.69 -12.28
N ALA A 145 12.94 15.85 -11.89
CA ALA A 145 13.91 16.09 -10.81
C ALA A 145 13.27 16.57 -9.50
N ARG A 146 12.46 15.70 -8.88
CA ARG A 146 11.75 16.00 -7.62
C ARG A 146 12.02 14.93 -6.58
N ILE A 147 11.92 15.30 -5.30
CA ILE A 147 11.92 14.37 -4.16
C ILE A 147 10.65 14.59 -3.34
N ALA A 148 10.00 13.50 -2.95
CA ALA A 148 8.87 13.53 -2.03
C ALA A 148 9.23 12.94 -0.67
N VAL A 149 8.56 13.45 0.37
CA VAL A 149 8.58 12.89 1.73
C VAL A 149 7.20 12.32 2.04
N ILE A 150 7.17 11.04 2.38
CA ILE A 150 5.98 10.29 2.79
C ILE A 150 6.09 9.99 4.28
N ASP A 151 5.04 10.30 5.02
CA ASP A 151 4.89 9.97 6.44
C ASP A 151 4.33 8.55 6.57
N LEU A 152 5.06 7.65 7.25
CA LEU A 152 4.66 6.26 7.43
C LEU A 152 3.76 6.03 8.65
N GLU A 153 3.52 7.05 9.49
CA GLU A 153 2.49 6.97 10.53
C GLU A 153 1.09 6.94 9.91
N TYR A 154 0.92 7.64 8.78
CA TYR A 154 -0.36 7.81 8.07
C TYR A 154 -0.37 7.31 6.62
N PHE A 155 0.79 6.95 6.06
CA PHE A 155 0.97 6.56 4.66
C PHE A 155 0.54 7.66 3.67
N GLU A 156 0.99 8.89 3.94
CA GLU A 156 0.58 10.11 3.21
C GLU A 156 1.79 10.91 2.73
N THR A 157 1.76 11.38 1.48
CA THR A 157 2.74 12.35 0.96
C THR A 157 2.55 13.69 1.64
N SER A 158 3.61 14.18 2.28
CA SER A 158 3.56 15.38 3.11
C SER A 158 4.31 16.57 2.49
N GLN A 159 5.28 16.31 1.61
CA GLN A 159 6.08 17.35 0.97
C GLN A 159 6.59 16.87 -0.38
N ILE A 160 6.67 17.78 -1.34
CA ILE A 160 7.44 17.61 -2.57
C ILE A 160 8.42 18.78 -2.67
N VAL A 161 9.67 18.50 -3.07
CA VAL A 161 10.65 19.53 -3.42
C VAL A 161 11.10 19.31 -4.86
N VAL A 162 11.28 20.41 -5.59
CA VAL A 162 11.82 20.41 -6.95
C VAL A 162 13.29 20.76 -6.87
N ASN A 163 14.12 20.00 -7.58
CA ASN A 163 15.52 20.34 -7.76
C ASN A 163 15.62 21.57 -8.70
N PRO A 164 16.20 22.69 -8.23
CA PRO A 164 16.19 23.94 -9.00
C PRO A 164 17.22 23.96 -10.14
N ILE A 165 18.13 22.99 -10.21
CA ILE A 165 19.23 22.98 -11.18
C ILE A 165 19.23 21.72 -12.06
N PHE A 166 18.88 20.56 -11.52
CA PHE A 166 18.77 19.33 -12.32
C PHE A 166 17.53 19.31 -13.19
N LYS A 167 17.62 18.64 -14.34
CA LYS A 167 16.49 18.42 -15.26
C LYS A 167 16.02 16.95 -15.28
N SER A 168 16.81 16.05 -14.72
CA SER A 168 16.46 14.66 -14.45
C SER A 168 17.13 14.21 -13.15
N SER A 169 16.53 13.28 -12.41
CA SER A 169 17.17 12.68 -11.23
C SER A 169 16.95 11.18 -11.12
N HIS A 170 18.01 10.38 -11.29
CA HIS A 170 17.88 8.92 -11.28
C HIS A 170 18.32 8.33 -9.95
N GLY A 171 19.61 8.40 -9.59
CA GLY A 171 20.20 7.82 -8.38
C GLY A 171 19.86 8.57 -7.09
N GLY A 172 18.58 8.79 -6.84
CA GLY A 172 17.96 9.15 -5.57
C GLY A 172 16.63 8.39 -5.45
N ALA A 173 16.01 8.26 -4.27
CA ALA A 173 16.48 8.75 -2.98
C ALA A 173 17.44 7.74 -2.31
N PHE A 174 18.44 8.25 -1.59
CA PHE A 174 19.31 7.49 -0.67
C PHE A 174 19.57 8.33 0.58
N VAL A 175 19.67 7.74 1.77
CA VAL A 175 19.79 8.50 3.02
C VAL A 175 21.11 8.25 3.71
N THR A 176 21.64 9.27 4.38
CA THR A 176 22.74 9.08 5.35
C THR A 176 22.29 8.20 6.52
N PRO A 177 23.21 7.53 7.25
CA PRO A 177 22.86 6.57 8.30
C PRO A 177 21.93 7.08 9.41
N ASN A 178 21.88 8.40 9.62
CA ASN A 178 20.99 9.04 10.59
C ASN A 178 19.93 9.95 9.96
N THR A 179 19.70 9.81 8.65
CA THR A 179 18.77 10.63 7.85
C THR A 179 19.02 12.13 8.02
N GLU A 180 20.29 12.54 8.05
CA GLU A 180 20.67 13.95 8.08
C GLU A 180 20.50 14.60 6.71
N TYR A 181 20.76 13.83 5.65
CA TYR A 181 20.59 14.22 4.25
C TYR A 181 19.96 13.09 3.43
N ILE A 182 19.20 13.49 2.41
CA ILE A 182 18.72 12.63 1.32
C ILE A 182 19.51 13.01 0.06
N LEU A 183 20.11 12.04 -0.61
CA LEU A 183 20.91 12.22 -1.80
C LEU A 183 20.06 11.96 -3.05
N GLU A 184 20.27 12.82 -4.05
CA GLU A 184 19.63 12.77 -5.37
C GLU A 184 20.67 13.11 -6.43
N SER A 185 21.04 12.18 -7.31
CA SER A 185 21.95 12.43 -8.44
C SER A 185 21.21 12.66 -9.76
N CYS A 186 21.76 13.50 -10.63
CA CYS A 186 21.22 13.69 -11.97
C CYS A 186 21.69 12.61 -12.94
N GLN A 187 20.81 12.10 -13.81
CA GLN A 187 21.25 11.10 -14.79
C GLN A 187 21.82 11.73 -16.05
N TYR A 188 21.08 12.68 -16.61
CA TYR A 188 21.47 13.34 -17.84
C TYR A 188 21.95 14.75 -17.53
N PRO A 189 23.23 15.05 -17.77
CA PRO A 189 23.79 16.38 -17.60
C PRO A 189 23.02 17.42 -18.39
N ALA A 190 22.87 18.58 -17.78
CA ALA A 190 22.28 19.75 -18.39
C ALA A 190 22.95 21.00 -17.78
N PRO A 191 22.83 22.18 -18.42
CA PRO A 191 23.20 23.42 -17.78
C PRO A 191 22.43 23.60 -16.47
N PHE A 192 23.13 23.96 -15.39
CA PHE A 192 22.49 24.26 -14.11
C PHE A 192 21.62 25.52 -14.15
N THR A 193 21.89 26.44 -15.07
CA THR A 193 21.02 27.60 -15.30
C THR A 193 19.74 27.17 -16.05
N ASN A 194 18.88 28.13 -16.36
CA ASN A 194 17.69 27.88 -17.19
C ASN A 194 17.85 28.46 -18.60
N ASP A 195 19.07 28.85 -18.96
CA ASP A 195 19.39 29.44 -20.25
C ASP A 195 19.58 28.36 -21.32
N TYR A 196 19.46 28.77 -22.57
CA TYR A 196 19.75 27.92 -23.70
C TYR A 196 21.26 27.83 -23.96
N TYR A 197 21.74 26.62 -24.21
CA TYR A 197 23.09 26.36 -24.70
C TYR A 197 23.02 25.32 -25.82
N PRO A 198 23.87 25.45 -26.86
CA PRO A 198 23.94 24.47 -27.93
C PRO A 198 24.76 23.25 -27.49
N MET A 199 24.64 22.11 -28.20
CA MET A 199 25.31 20.87 -27.82
C MET A 199 26.84 20.96 -27.99
N GLU A 200 27.33 21.85 -28.85
CA GLU A 200 28.76 22.16 -28.99
C GLU A 200 29.37 22.70 -27.68
N ALA A 201 28.56 23.20 -26.76
CA ALA A 201 28.97 23.67 -25.44
C ALA A 201 28.85 22.60 -24.34
N TYR A 202 28.68 21.31 -24.70
CA TYR A 202 28.44 20.24 -23.74
C TYR A 202 29.55 20.14 -22.68
N GLU A 203 30.81 20.05 -23.10
CA GLU A 203 31.95 19.93 -22.18
C GLU A 203 32.12 21.19 -21.31
N ASP A 204 31.82 22.37 -21.85
CA ASP A 204 32.04 23.65 -21.19
C ASP A 204 30.96 24.00 -20.16
N VAL A 205 29.69 23.73 -20.48
CA VAL A 205 28.54 24.27 -19.74
C VAL A 205 27.66 23.20 -19.08
N TYR A 206 27.55 22.00 -19.66
CA TYR A 206 26.69 20.97 -19.10
C TYR A 206 27.38 20.36 -17.89
N ARG A 207 26.61 20.05 -16.83
CA ARG A 207 27.16 19.48 -15.61
C ARG A 207 26.30 18.38 -15.05
N GLY A 208 26.98 17.38 -14.50
CA GLY A 208 26.39 16.38 -13.63
C GLY A 208 26.42 16.84 -12.17
N GLY A 209 25.94 16.01 -11.24
CA GLY A 209 26.05 16.30 -9.82
C GLY A 209 25.22 15.42 -8.90
N VAL A 210 25.37 15.69 -7.60
CA VAL A 210 24.54 15.09 -6.54
C VAL A 210 24.08 16.17 -5.56
N THR A 211 22.77 16.24 -5.35
CA THR A 211 22.14 17.13 -4.38
C THR A 211 22.02 16.44 -3.02
N PHE A 212 22.33 17.16 -1.95
CA PHE A 212 22.16 16.76 -0.56
C PHE A 212 21.01 17.58 0.03
N TRP A 213 19.84 16.96 0.09
CA TRP A 213 18.65 17.54 0.71
C TRP A 213 18.74 17.42 2.22
N LYS A 214 18.93 18.54 2.93
CA LYS A 214 18.96 18.54 4.39
C LYS A 214 17.60 18.11 4.91
N PHE A 215 17.56 17.06 5.73
CA PHE A 215 16.32 16.60 6.34
C PHE A 215 16.27 16.99 7.82
N ASN A 216 15.12 17.50 8.25
CA ASN A 216 14.81 17.74 9.66
C ASN A 216 13.83 16.67 10.13
N ARG A 217 14.34 15.73 10.94
CA ARG A 217 13.57 14.58 11.44
C ARG A 217 12.45 14.95 12.39
N GLU A 218 12.64 16.00 13.20
CA GLU A 218 11.60 16.46 14.14
C GLU A 218 10.40 17.05 13.39
N LYS A 219 10.66 17.80 12.32
CA LYS A 219 9.62 18.40 11.48
C LYS A 219 9.08 17.45 10.41
N GLY A 220 9.79 16.36 10.11
CA GLY A 220 9.47 15.47 8.99
C GLY A 220 9.57 16.17 7.62
N LYS A 221 10.49 17.12 7.43
CA LYS A 221 10.59 17.95 6.22
C LYS A 221 12.02 18.17 5.74
N ILE A 222 12.17 18.33 4.43
CA ILE A 222 13.37 18.82 3.76
C ILE A 222 13.48 20.34 3.94
N LEU A 223 14.68 20.80 4.32
CA LEU A 223 15.07 22.19 4.48
C LEU A 223 15.88 22.65 3.25
N LYS A 224 15.20 23.24 2.26
CA LYS A 224 15.79 23.60 0.95
C LYS A 224 16.96 24.59 1.08
N GLU A 225 16.89 25.50 2.04
CA GLU A 225 17.86 26.58 2.26
C GLU A 225 19.17 26.08 2.89
N GLU A 226 19.11 24.94 3.56
CA GLU A 226 20.26 24.22 4.14
C GLU A 226 20.79 23.11 3.23
N SER A 227 20.12 22.88 2.08
CA SER A 227 20.52 21.90 1.07
C SER A 227 21.55 22.49 0.11
N PHE A 228 22.34 21.63 -0.52
CA PHE A 228 23.38 22.02 -1.48
C PHE A 228 23.64 20.91 -2.49
N THR A 229 24.29 21.26 -3.60
CA THR A 229 24.73 20.32 -4.64
C THR A 229 26.25 20.27 -4.72
N LEU A 230 26.80 19.08 -4.94
CA LEU A 230 28.16 18.90 -5.44
C LEU A 230 28.14 18.82 -6.96
N GLU A 231 28.89 19.69 -7.63
CA GLU A 231 29.07 19.66 -9.08
C GLU A 231 29.93 18.48 -9.51
N PHE A 232 29.51 17.79 -10.57
CA PHE A 232 30.29 16.77 -11.28
C PHE A 232 30.53 17.18 -12.74
N PRO A 233 31.53 16.57 -13.40
CA PRO A 233 31.66 16.64 -14.86
C PRO A 233 30.38 16.21 -15.58
N PRO A 234 30.20 16.54 -16.87
CA PRO A 234 29.07 16.09 -17.69
C PRO A 234 29.14 14.60 -18.07
N TYR A 235 29.54 13.75 -17.12
CA TYR A 235 29.28 12.30 -17.16
C TYR A 235 27.82 12.06 -16.76
N MET A 236 27.25 10.94 -17.19
CA MET A 236 25.87 10.58 -16.84
C MET A 236 25.87 9.75 -15.55
N GLN A 237 25.39 10.28 -14.43
CA GLN A 237 25.39 9.51 -13.18
C GLN A 237 24.27 8.46 -13.17
N ASP A 238 24.51 7.33 -12.52
CA ASP A 238 23.48 6.29 -12.41
C ASP A 238 22.94 6.19 -10.97
N LEU A 239 23.47 5.29 -10.16
CA LEU A 239 23.08 5.10 -8.77
C LEU A 239 24.04 5.77 -7.78
N THR A 240 23.47 6.09 -6.61
CA THR A 240 24.19 6.61 -5.45
C THR A 240 24.00 5.64 -4.29
N ASP A 241 24.98 5.52 -3.41
CA ASP A 241 24.77 4.95 -2.07
C ASP A 241 25.66 5.67 -1.05
N VAL A 242 25.21 5.69 0.20
CA VAL A 242 25.86 6.42 1.30
C VAL A 242 26.66 5.45 2.16
N GLY A 243 27.86 5.86 2.54
CA GLY A 243 28.72 5.12 3.44
C GLY A 243 28.07 4.87 4.80
N LYS A 244 28.28 3.65 5.32
CA LYS A 244 27.81 3.15 6.61
C LYS A 244 29.02 2.71 7.44
N GLY A 245 28.86 2.44 8.73
CA GLY A 245 29.95 1.89 9.56
C GLY A 245 31.29 2.63 9.36
N ILE A 246 32.30 1.94 8.81
CA ILE A 246 33.63 2.52 8.59
C ILE A 246 33.70 3.59 7.48
N SER A 247 32.73 3.60 6.55
CA SER A 247 32.62 4.61 5.49
C SER A 247 31.64 5.73 5.80
N ASP A 248 31.08 5.79 7.02
CA ASP A 248 30.25 6.91 7.44
C ASP A 248 30.99 8.26 7.24
N GLY A 249 30.28 9.21 6.65
CA GLY A 249 30.82 10.50 6.20
C GLY A 249 31.27 10.53 4.73
N TRP A 250 31.20 9.40 4.03
CA TRP A 250 31.46 9.28 2.60
C TRP A 250 30.22 8.80 1.85
N ALA A 251 30.19 9.03 0.55
CA ALA A 251 29.17 8.55 -0.35
C ALA A 251 29.77 8.35 -1.74
N PHE A 252 29.06 7.57 -2.54
CA PHE A 252 29.55 7.02 -3.79
C PHE A 252 28.47 7.22 -4.86
N THR A 253 28.86 7.63 -6.06
CA THR A 253 27.94 7.73 -7.21
C THR A 253 28.66 7.24 -8.46
N ASN A 254 28.15 6.20 -9.10
CA ASN A 254 28.73 5.68 -10.33
C ASN A 254 28.27 6.51 -11.55
N SER A 255 28.96 6.34 -12.67
CA SER A 255 28.59 7.04 -13.90
C SER A 255 28.83 6.20 -15.14
N PHE A 256 28.14 6.54 -16.21
CA PHE A 256 28.39 6.07 -17.56
C PHE A 256 28.55 7.28 -18.49
N ASN A 257 28.92 7.04 -19.74
CA ASN A 257 29.22 8.11 -20.70
C ASN A 257 30.34 9.04 -20.22
N SER A 258 31.40 8.46 -19.63
CA SER A 258 32.67 9.17 -19.40
C SER A 258 33.32 9.66 -20.70
N GLU A 259 32.86 9.12 -21.83
CA GLU A 259 33.18 9.49 -23.20
C GLU A 259 32.71 10.89 -23.60
N LEU A 260 31.75 11.47 -22.88
CA LEU A 260 31.08 12.74 -23.21
C LEU A 260 30.35 12.70 -24.56
N TYR A 261 29.84 11.54 -24.96
CA TYR A 261 29.12 11.38 -26.22
C TYR A 261 27.71 12.01 -26.15
N THR A 262 27.34 12.78 -27.17
CA THR A 262 26.09 13.55 -27.22
C THR A 262 25.13 13.14 -28.34
N GLY A 263 25.44 12.05 -29.06
CA GLY A 263 24.60 11.55 -30.15
C GLY A 263 24.80 12.29 -31.47
N GLY A 264 23.84 12.12 -32.39
CA GLY A 264 23.85 12.72 -33.74
C GLY A 264 23.41 11.75 -34.84
N ILE A 265 22.48 10.84 -34.54
CA ILE A 265 22.01 9.82 -35.49
C ILE A 265 21.37 10.45 -36.74
N GLU A 266 20.75 11.61 -36.59
CA GLU A 266 20.20 12.42 -37.67
C GLU A 266 21.28 12.98 -38.62
N LYS A 267 22.52 13.04 -38.15
CA LYS A 267 23.71 13.43 -38.93
C LYS A 267 24.50 12.21 -39.42
N GLY A 268 23.96 10.99 -39.25
CA GLY A 268 24.59 9.73 -39.64
C GLY A 268 25.63 9.20 -38.65
N LEU A 269 25.70 9.73 -37.43
CA LEU A 269 26.56 9.19 -36.37
C LEU A 269 25.92 7.95 -35.71
N PRO A 270 26.72 7.10 -35.03
CA PRO A 270 26.18 6.00 -34.25
C PRO A 270 25.16 6.45 -33.18
N PRO A 271 24.22 5.58 -32.78
CA PRO A 271 23.27 5.87 -31.71
C PRO A 271 23.97 6.01 -30.35
N PHE A 272 23.26 6.55 -29.35
CA PHE A 272 23.83 6.87 -28.02
C PHE A 272 24.52 5.69 -27.36
N GLU A 273 23.90 4.51 -27.36
CA GLU A 273 24.42 3.31 -26.71
C GLU A 273 25.79 2.90 -27.25
N ALA A 274 26.06 3.13 -28.53
CA ALA A 274 27.35 2.81 -29.14
C ALA A 274 28.44 3.80 -28.71
N GLY A 275 28.12 5.09 -28.64
CA GLY A 275 29.09 6.12 -28.26
C GLY A 275 29.37 6.20 -26.76
N CYS A 276 28.34 6.02 -25.92
CA CYS A 276 28.44 6.01 -24.45
C CYS A 276 29.04 4.73 -23.87
N SER A 277 29.43 3.77 -24.72
CA SER A 277 30.06 2.51 -24.33
C SER A 277 31.35 2.26 -25.12
N ARG A 278 32.06 3.32 -25.48
CA ARG A 278 33.33 3.22 -26.21
C ARG A 278 34.49 2.88 -25.28
N ASN A 279 34.51 3.46 -24.08
CA ASN A 279 35.57 3.25 -23.11
C ASN A 279 35.44 1.87 -22.45
N ASP A 280 36.57 1.32 -21.98
CA ASP A 280 36.59 0.06 -21.23
C ASP A 280 36.17 0.23 -19.76
N THR A 281 36.23 1.46 -19.25
CA THR A 281 35.89 1.83 -17.88
C THR A 281 35.22 3.20 -17.84
N ASP A 282 34.26 3.37 -16.94
CA ASP A 282 33.72 4.67 -16.54
C ASP A 282 34.25 5.07 -15.15
N PHE A 283 33.60 6.01 -14.45
CA PHE A 283 34.10 6.56 -13.18
C PHE A 283 33.11 6.46 -12.01
N LEU A 284 33.58 5.83 -10.93
CA LEU A 284 32.99 5.91 -9.61
C LEU A 284 33.42 7.22 -8.93
N HIS A 285 32.46 8.08 -8.61
CA HIS A 285 32.69 9.29 -7.82
C HIS A 285 32.72 8.93 -6.34
N VAL A 286 33.81 9.28 -5.66
CA VAL A 286 33.99 9.05 -4.21
C VAL A 286 34.12 10.40 -3.52
N TYR A 287 33.20 10.71 -2.61
CA TYR A 287 33.14 12.04 -2.00
C TYR A 287 32.79 12.03 -0.52
N ASN A 288 33.33 13.02 0.22
CA ASN A 288 33.13 13.15 1.65
C ASN A 288 32.00 14.15 1.95
N TRP A 289 30.77 13.63 2.09
CA TRP A 289 29.58 14.48 2.27
C TRP A 289 29.62 15.29 3.57
N LYS A 290 30.23 14.78 4.65
CA LYS A 290 30.36 15.53 5.93
C LYS A 290 31.24 16.76 5.75
N LYS A 291 32.32 16.64 4.98
CA LYS A 291 33.22 17.76 4.66
C LYS A 291 32.53 18.76 3.74
N LEU A 292 31.82 18.27 2.73
CA LEU A 292 31.04 19.11 1.81
C LEU A 292 29.95 19.90 2.54
N ALA A 293 29.22 19.27 3.46
CA ALA A 293 28.23 19.95 4.30
C ALA A 293 28.83 21.07 5.17
N LYS A 294 30.09 20.94 5.61
CA LYS A 294 30.81 22.02 6.29
C LYS A 294 31.20 23.13 5.31
N LEU A 295 31.71 22.78 4.12
CA LEU A 295 32.10 23.74 3.09
C LEU A 295 30.91 24.58 2.60
N ALA A 296 29.74 23.96 2.42
CA ALA A 296 28.51 24.61 1.95
C ALA A 296 28.02 25.77 2.83
N LYS A 297 28.49 25.86 4.08
CA LYS A 297 28.12 26.93 5.02
C LYS A 297 28.84 28.26 4.71
N ASP A 298 30.01 28.21 4.10
CA ASP A 298 30.77 29.40 3.73
C ASP A 298 30.42 29.83 2.29
N LYS A 299 29.95 31.08 2.14
CA LYS A 299 29.59 31.67 0.84
C LYS A 299 30.76 31.70 -0.14
N LYS A 300 32.02 31.67 0.32
CA LYS A 300 33.21 31.63 -0.54
C LYS A 300 33.41 30.27 -1.23
N ASN A 301 32.81 29.21 -0.69
CA ASN A 301 32.96 27.85 -1.19
C ASN A 301 31.83 27.41 -2.13
N VAL A 302 30.82 28.28 -2.35
CA VAL A 302 29.64 27.94 -3.13
C VAL A 302 29.35 28.98 -4.20
N LYS A 303 28.87 28.52 -5.35
CA LYS A 303 28.16 29.32 -6.35
C LYS A 303 26.66 29.21 -6.07
N VAL A 304 25.89 30.28 -6.30
CA VAL A 304 24.43 30.24 -6.17
C VAL A 304 23.80 30.35 -7.55
N ILE A 305 23.09 29.31 -7.98
CA ILE A 305 22.38 29.26 -9.26
C ILE A 305 20.92 28.89 -8.97
N ASN A 306 19.96 29.63 -9.54
CA ASN A 306 18.53 29.45 -9.30
C ASN A 306 18.17 29.42 -7.79
N GLY A 307 18.89 30.19 -6.97
CA GLY A 307 18.70 30.23 -5.51
C GLY A 307 19.27 29.03 -4.73
N HIS A 308 19.98 28.11 -5.38
CA HIS A 308 20.55 26.91 -4.76
C HIS A 308 22.07 26.96 -4.68
N LYS A 309 22.63 26.42 -3.60
CA LYS A 309 24.08 26.39 -3.34
C LYS A 309 24.72 25.23 -4.07
N ILE A 310 25.77 25.50 -4.84
CA ILE A 310 26.55 24.52 -5.56
C ILE A 310 27.99 24.63 -5.09
N ILE A 311 28.58 23.53 -4.64
CA ILE A 311 30.01 23.41 -4.37
C ILE A 311 30.68 23.07 -5.70
N PRO A 312 31.53 23.95 -6.24
CA PRO A 312 32.25 23.68 -7.48
C PRO A 312 33.26 22.55 -7.34
N ILE A 313 33.56 21.87 -8.45
CA ILE A 313 34.58 20.80 -8.52
C ILE A 313 35.91 21.30 -7.92
N GLU A 314 36.36 22.51 -8.28
CA GLU A 314 37.63 23.05 -7.79
C GLU A 314 37.68 23.19 -6.26
N VAL A 315 36.56 23.54 -5.63
CA VAL A 315 36.45 23.69 -4.18
C VAL A 315 36.48 22.31 -3.51
N ALA A 316 35.75 21.34 -4.04
CA ALA A 316 35.72 19.98 -3.50
C ALA A 316 37.11 19.32 -3.59
N VAL A 317 37.77 19.42 -4.73
CA VAL A 317 39.12 18.87 -4.98
C VAL A 317 40.17 19.56 -4.10
N LYS A 318 40.19 20.90 -4.02
CA LYS A 318 41.12 21.65 -3.15
C LYS A 318 41.01 21.23 -1.68
N ASN A 319 39.82 20.80 -1.28
CA ASN A 319 39.53 20.34 0.06
C ASN A 319 39.57 18.81 0.20
N ASN A 320 40.15 18.04 -0.72
CA ASN A 320 40.23 16.57 -0.63
C ASN A 320 38.86 15.92 -0.33
N ALA A 321 37.80 16.38 -1.00
CA ALA A 321 36.43 15.95 -0.76
C ALA A 321 35.78 15.24 -1.95
N LEU A 322 36.46 15.14 -3.10
CA LEU A 322 35.99 14.49 -4.33
C LEU A 322 37.16 13.81 -5.05
N PHE A 323 36.97 12.56 -5.44
CA PHE A 323 37.91 11.69 -6.15
C PHE A 323 37.16 10.82 -7.17
N LEU A 324 37.87 10.30 -8.17
CA LEU A 324 37.35 9.30 -9.10
C LEU A 324 38.10 7.98 -8.96
N ILE A 325 37.43 6.87 -9.23
CA ILE A 325 38.04 5.54 -9.43
C ILE A 325 37.51 5.00 -10.76
N PRO A 326 38.37 4.51 -11.68
CA PRO A 326 37.88 3.77 -12.83
C PRO A 326 37.04 2.57 -12.37
N GLU A 327 35.89 2.36 -12.98
CA GLU A 327 34.95 1.27 -12.68
C GLU A 327 34.54 0.53 -13.95
N ASN A 328 33.62 -0.44 -13.84
CA ASN A 328 33.18 -1.23 -14.98
C ASN A 328 32.62 -0.37 -16.12
N LYS A 329 32.54 -0.98 -17.31
CA LYS A 329 31.99 -0.36 -18.51
C LYS A 329 30.48 -0.12 -18.40
N SER A 330 30.08 1.15 -18.45
CA SER A 330 28.71 1.61 -18.35
C SER A 330 27.95 0.94 -17.21
N PRO A 331 28.42 1.07 -15.95
CA PRO A 331 27.87 0.35 -14.81
C PRO A 331 26.43 0.78 -14.51
N HIS A 332 25.77 0.08 -13.58
CA HIS A 332 24.40 0.42 -13.13
C HIS A 332 24.28 0.43 -11.61
N GLY A 333 24.25 -0.75 -11.00
CA GLY A 333 24.17 -0.96 -9.56
C GLY A 333 25.38 -0.43 -8.81
N LEU A 334 25.14 0.17 -7.64
CA LEU A 334 26.15 0.61 -6.69
C LEU A 334 25.57 0.40 -5.29
N ASP A 335 26.15 -0.52 -4.53
CA ASP A 335 25.62 -0.90 -3.22
C ASP A 335 26.77 -1.02 -2.19
N VAL A 336 26.65 -0.32 -1.06
CA VAL A 336 27.60 -0.32 0.06
C VAL A 336 27.23 -1.42 1.05
N SER A 337 28.21 -2.24 1.45
CA SER A 337 28.00 -3.35 2.38
C SER A 337 27.45 -2.87 3.73
N PRO A 338 26.74 -3.73 4.49
CA PRO A 338 26.17 -3.35 5.78
C PRO A 338 27.18 -2.84 6.81
N ASP A 339 28.41 -3.38 6.80
CA ASP A 339 29.54 -2.91 7.63
C ASP A 339 30.23 -1.64 7.07
N GLY A 340 29.85 -1.26 5.85
CA GLY A 340 30.35 -0.13 5.09
C GLY A 340 31.78 -0.24 4.60
N GLN A 341 32.41 -1.41 4.68
CA GLN A 341 33.79 -1.58 4.20
C GLN A 341 33.86 -1.78 2.70
N LEU A 342 32.95 -2.56 2.12
CA LEU A 342 33.02 -2.98 0.73
C LEU A 342 31.95 -2.24 -0.09
N ILE A 343 32.30 -1.87 -1.31
CA ILE A 343 31.39 -1.24 -2.28
C ILE A 343 31.31 -2.14 -3.50
N ILE A 344 30.10 -2.56 -3.89
CA ILE A 344 29.89 -3.43 -5.05
C ILE A 344 29.33 -2.59 -6.19
N VAL A 345 30.05 -2.55 -7.31
CA VAL A 345 29.58 -1.95 -8.56
C VAL A 345 29.14 -3.07 -9.51
N SER A 346 27.95 -2.90 -10.08
CA SER A 346 27.39 -3.83 -11.06
C SER A 346 27.83 -3.52 -12.48
N GLY A 347 28.37 -4.52 -13.15
CA GLY A 347 29.09 -4.36 -14.42
C GLY A 347 28.23 -4.01 -15.63
N LYS A 348 26.92 -4.30 -15.62
CA LYS A 348 25.97 -4.16 -16.75
C LYS A 348 26.48 -4.75 -18.07
N LEU A 349 27.31 -4.02 -18.81
CA LEU A 349 27.94 -4.47 -20.05
C LEU A 349 29.16 -5.36 -19.79
N ASP A 350 29.72 -5.28 -18.58
CA ASP A 350 30.72 -6.21 -18.05
C ASP A 350 30.03 -7.33 -17.26
N THR A 351 30.49 -8.56 -17.42
CA THR A 351 29.97 -9.74 -16.71
C THR A 351 30.40 -9.83 -15.25
N HIS A 352 31.33 -8.98 -14.81
CA HIS A 352 31.88 -8.98 -13.46
C HIS A 352 31.16 -8.02 -12.52
N ALA A 353 31.00 -8.47 -11.28
CA ALA A 353 30.84 -7.60 -10.13
C ALA A 353 32.20 -7.11 -9.65
N SER A 354 32.37 -5.79 -9.50
CA SER A 354 33.58 -5.21 -8.91
C SER A 354 33.37 -4.88 -7.45
N VAL A 355 34.21 -5.44 -6.57
CA VAL A 355 34.17 -5.19 -5.13
C VAL A 355 35.35 -4.31 -4.74
N PHE A 356 35.08 -3.07 -4.34
CA PHE A 356 36.07 -2.12 -3.85
C PHE A 356 36.19 -2.17 -2.33
N ASP A 357 37.38 -1.95 -1.79
CA ASP A 357 37.63 -1.86 -0.35
C ASP A 357 37.87 -0.41 0.07
N PHE A 358 36.96 0.13 0.88
CA PHE A 358 37.01 1.49 1.36
C PHE A 358 38.29 1.80 2.16
N LYS A 359 38.87 0.83 2.88
CA LYS A 359 40.14 1.03 3.58
C LYS A 359 41.28 1.31 2.59
N LYS A 360 41.29 0.61 1.46
CA LYS A 360 42.29 0.81 0.40
C LYS A 360 42.11 2.15 -0.31
N ILE A 361 40.86 2.55 -0.55
CA ILE A 361 40.51 3.88 -1.08
C ILE A 361 41.03 4.97 -0.15
N LEU A 362 40.73 4.90 1.15
CA LEU A 362 41.19 5.87 2.14
C LEU A 362 42.71 5.94 2.24
N ASN A 363 43.41 4.80 2.16
CA ASN A 363 44.86 4.77 2.17
C ASN A 363 45.46 5.54 0.98
N GLN A 364 44.93 5.34 -0.23
CA GLN A 364 45.38 6.10 -1.40
C GLN A 364 45.12 7.59 -1.25
N ILE A 365 43.94 7.99 -0.76
CA ILE A 365 43.59 9.39 -0.50
C ILE A 365 44.56 10.01 0.52
N LYS A 366 44.83 9.31 1.63
CA LYS A 366 45.72 9.76 2.70
C LYS A 366 47.17 9.93 2.21
N ASN A 367 47.64 8.99 1.39
CA ASN A 367 48.99 8.99 0.84
C ASN A 367 49.13 9.89 -0.41
N LYS A 368 48.02 10.44 -0.92
CA LYS A 368 47.96 11.20 -2.18
C LYS A 368 48.47 10.40 -3.39
N GLU A 369 48.18 9.11 -3.40
CA GLU A 369 48.52 8.19 -4.49
C GLU A 369 47.47 8.30 -5.59
N TYR A 370 47.71 9.18 -6.56
CA TYR A 370 46.83 9.40 -7.72
C TYR A 370 47.52 8.93 -8.99
N ILE A 371 46.79 8.26 -9.89
CA ILE A 371 47.31 7.84 -11.21
C ILE A 371 47.19 8.94 -12.25
N GLY A 372 46.47 10.02 -11.93
CA GLY A 372 46.27 11.16 -12.81
C GLY A 372 45.16 12.07 -12.30
N ARG A 373 44.70 12.95 -13.18
CA ARG A 373 43.50 13.75 -13.02
C ARG A 373 42.65 13.61 -14.28
N ASP A 374 41.34 13.70 -14.14
CA ASP A 374 40.46 13.81 -15.30
C ASP A 374 40.56 15.21 -15.93
N THR A 375 39.87 15.43 -17.05
CA THR A 375 39.87 16.70 -17.79
C THR A 375 39.39 17.88 -16.94
N TYR A 376 38.59 17.61 -15.90
CA TYR A 376 38.02 18.62 -14.99
C TYR A 376 38.85 18.78 -13.70
N GLY A 377 40.01 18.13 -13.61
CA GLY A 377 40.98 18.29 -12.54
C GLY A 377 40.73 17.45 -11.29
N ILE A 378 39.81 16.48 -11.32
CA ILE A 378 39.53 15.57 -10.20
C ILE A 378 40.62 14.50 -10.10
N PRO A 379 41.24 14.26 -8.94
CA PRO A 379 42.23 13.20 -8.78
C PRO A 379 41.63 11.81 -9.00
N ILE A 380 42.33 10.99 -9.79
CA ILE A 380 41.95 9.61 -10.10
C ILE A 380 42.77 8.67 -9.22
N LEU A 381 42.11 7.81 -8.46
CA LEU A 381 42.72 6.72 -7.68
C LEU A 381 42.95 5.50 -8.55
N ASP A 382 43.90 4.65 -8.18
CA ASP A 382 44.18 3.42 -8.91
C ASP A 382 43.10 2.36 -8.62
N MET A 383 42.42 1.87 -9.66
CA MET A 383 41.38 0.84 -9.54
C MET A 383 41.92 -0.44 -8.89
N LYS A 384 43.06 -0.95 -9.36
CA LYS A 384 43.65 -2.21 -8.85
C LYS A 384 44.03 -2.12 -7.38
N LYS A 385 44.57 -0.97 -6.95
CA LYS A 385 44.85 -0.71 -5.54
C LYS A 385 43.57 -0.52 -4.71
N SER A 386 42.46 -0.11 -5.31
CA SER A 386 41.18 0.11 -4.63
C SER A 386 40.36 -1.18 -4.49
N LEU A 387 40.52 -2.14 -5.41
CA LEU A 387 39.75 -3.37 -5.44
C LEU A 387 40.07 -4.30 -4.27
N HIS A 388 39.01 -4.86 -3.68
CA HIS A 388 39.05 -6.14 -2.98
C HIS A 388 39.21 -7.29 -3.98
N GLY A 389 38.44 -7.25 -5.06
CA GLY A 389 38.57 -8.13 -6.22
C GLY A 389 37.33 -8.07 -7.12
N GLN A 390 37.25 -8.97 -8.08
CA GLN A 390 36.14 -9.09 -9.01
C GLN A 390 35.67 -10.53 -9.10
N LEU A 391 34.38 -10.74 -9.38
CA LEU A 391 33.82 -12.07 -9.64
C LEU A 391 32.92 -11.99 -10.89
N GLU A 392 33.16 -12.87 -11.85
CA GLU A 392 32.27 -13.05 -12.99
C GLU A 392 30.93 -13.66 -12.54
N LEU A 393 29.83 -12.95 -12.77
CA LEU A 393 28.49 -13.38 -12.39
C LEU A 393 27.64 -13.81 -13.59
N GLY A 394 27.80 -13.16 -14.75
CA GLY A 394 27.01 -13.45 -15.95
C GLY A 394 26.54 -12.19 -16.66
N LEU A 395 25.66 -12.34 -17.64
CA LEU A 395 25.30 -11.26 -18.55
C LEU A 395 24.25 -10.32 -17.94
N GLY A 396 24.56 -9.01 -17.96
CA GLY A 396 23.64 -7.97 -17.52
C GLY A 396 23.54 -7.83 -16.01
N HIS A 397 24.66 -7.84 -15.27
CA HIS A 397 24.64 -7.58 -13.83
C HIS A 397 24.15 -6.16 -13.56
N LEU A 398 22.95 -6.00 -12.97
CA LEU A 398 22.34 -4.68 -12.78
C LEU A 398 22.32 -4.21 -11.33
N HIS A 399 22.00 -5.04 -10.35
CA HIS A 399 21.74 -4.55 -8.99
C HIS A 399 22.10 -5.59 -7.92
N ASN A 400 22.38 -5.16 -6.70
CA ASN A 400 22.70 -6.02 -5.56
C ASN A 400 21.81 -5.74 -4.35
N SER A 401 21.54 -6.78 -3.57
CA SER A 401 20.91 -6.65 -2.25
C SER A 401 21.54 -7.61 -1.26
N PHE A 402 21.83 -7.16 -0.04
CA PHE A 402 22.52 -7.96 0.97
C PHE A 402 21.55 -8.89 1.71
N GLY A 403 22.02 -10.09 2.03
CA GLY A 403 21.28 -11.04 2.87
C GLY A 403 21.59 -10.89 4.35
N LYS A 404 20.79 -11.53 5.21
CA LYS A 404 20.99 -11.58 6.67
C LYS A 404 22.34 -12.22 7.08
N GLU A 405 22.89 -13.10 6.24
CA GLU A 405 24.14 -13.81 6.50
C GLU A 405 25.34 -12.94 6.12
N ASP A 406 26.31 -12.78 7.03
CA ASP A 406 27.49 -11.97 6.74
C ASP A 406 28.24 -12.47 5.51
N GLY A 407 28.63 -11.54 4.64
CA GLY A 407 29.29 -11.83 3.38
C GLY A 407 28.39 -12.32 2.25
N ILE A 408 27.09 -12.55 2.48
CA ILE A 408 26.15 -12.98 1.44
C ILE A 408 25.48 -11.79 0.76
N VAL A 409 25.48 -11.81 -0.57
CA VAL A 409 24.78 -10.86 -1.41
C VAL A 409 24.06 -11.59 -2.55
N TYR A 410 22.96 -11.00 -2.99
CA TYR A 410 22.20 -11.42 -4.17
C TYR A 410 22.39 -10.38 -5.27
N SER A 411 22.50 -10.83 -6.51
CA SER A 411 22.65 -9.93 -7.66
C SER A 411 21.73 -10.32 -8.81
N SER A 412 21.20 -9.34 -9.51
CA SER A 412 20.35 -9.53 -10.69
C SER A 412 21.17 -9.61 -11.97
N LEU A 413 20.81 -10.52 -12.87
CA LEU A 413 21.35 -10.67 -14.21
C LEU A 413 20.23 -10.49 -15.24
N TYR A 414 20.18 -9.31 -15.85
CA TYR A 414 19.12 -8.90 -16.77
C TYR A 414 19.04 -9.77 -18.02
N VAL A 415 20.18 -10.07 -18.65
CA VAL A 415 20.21 -10.81 -19.91
C VAL A 415 20.02 -12.31 -19.65
N ASP A 416 20.71 -12.85 -18.64
CA ASP A 416 20.54 -14.25 -18.24
C ASP A 416 19.17 -14.52 -17.60
N SER A 417 18.44 -13.47 -17.22
CA SER A 417 17.17 -13.53 -16.50
C SER A 417 17.26 -14.39 -15.23
N GLN A 418 18.26 -14.07 -14.40
CA GLN A 418 18.62 -14.83 -13.22
C GLN A 418 18.89 -13.94 -12.01
N ILE A 419 18.76 -14.53 -10.82
CA ILE A 419 19.37 -14.01 -9.60
C ILE A 419 20.47 -14.96 -9.16
N VAL A 420 21.60 -14.40 -8.75
CA VAL A 420 22.75 -15.14 -8.25
C VAL A 420 23.00 -14.82 -6.77
N LYS A 421 23.20 -15.87 -5.96
CA LYS A 421 23.66 -15.78 -4.57
C LYS A 421 25.17 -16.00 -4.56
N TRP A 422 25.93 -15.12 -3.91
CA TRP A 422 27.38 -15.25 -3.81
C TRP A 422 27.94 -14.64 -2.53
N ASP A 423 29.16 -15.05 -2.18
CA ASP A 423 29.93 -14.51 -1.06
C ASP A 423 30.86 -13.41 -1.60
N TYR A 424 30.56 -12.14 -1.29
CA TYR A 424 31.32 -10.99 -1.81
C TYR A 424 32.63 -10.73 -1.07
N LYS A 425 32.76 -11.26 0.16
CA LYS A 425 34.01 -11.19 0.92
C LYS A 425 35.00 -12.23 0.42
N LYS A 426 34.51 -13.42 0.03
CA LYS A 426 35.33 -14.53 -0.49
C LYS A 426 35.39 -14.60 -2.02
N LEU A 427 34.61 -13.76 -2.71
CA LEU A 427 34.47 -13.76 -4.18
C LEU A 427 34.09 -15.15 -4.71
N LYS A 428 33.01 -15.73 -4.18
CA LYS A 428 32.57 -17.10 -4.52
C LYS A 428 31.09 -17.18 -4.85
N LEU A 429 30.76 -17.67 -6.04
CA LEU A 429 29.39 -18.01 -6.43
C LEU A 429 28.84 -19.18 -5.59
N ILE A 430 27.60 -19.08 -5.14
CA ILE A 430 26.94 -20.08 -4.27
C ILE A 430 25.76 -20.74 -4.97
N ASP A 431 24.84 -19.97 -5.53
CA ASP A 431 23.59 -20.49 -6.10
C ASP A 431 23.02 -19.57 -7.18
N ARG A 432 22.09 -20.09 -7.99
CA ARG A 432 21.36 -19.33 -9.03
C ARG A 432 19.89 -19.75 -9.08
N VAL A 433 19.03 -18.80 -9.42
CA VAL A 433 17.60 -19.06 -9.70
C VAL A 433 17.16 -18.28 -10.92
N ASN A 434 16.38 -18.92 -11.79
CA ASN A 434 15.78 -18.27 -12.96
C ASN A 434 14.58 -17.41 -12.54
N VAL A 435 14.47 -16.23 -13.15
CA VAL A 435 13.36 -15.28 -12.99
C VAL A 435 12.78 -14.92 -14.34
N HIS A 436 11.59 -14.33 -14.36
CA HIS A 436 10.75 -14.26 -15.57
C HIS A 436 10.12 -12.86 -15.75
N TYR A 437 10.58 -12.03 -16.67
CA TYR A 437 11.88 -12.09 -17.34
C TYR A 437 12.59 -10.75 -17.26
N ASN A 438 13.91 -10.78 -17.46
CA ASN A 438 14.77 -9.61 -17.49
C ASN A 438 14.63 -8.79 -16.21
N VAL A 439 15.24 -9.30 -15.14
CA VAL A 439 15.24 -8.65 -13.83
C VAL A 439 16.03 -7.34 -13.87
N GLY A 440 15.45 -6.29 -13.31
CA GLY A 440 16.14 -5.03 -13.04
C GLY A 440 16.75 -5.04 -11.64
N HIS A 441 16.09 -4.37 -10.71
CA HIS A 441 16.50 -4.34 -9.30
C HIS A 441 15.87 -5.48 -8.49
N ILE A 442 16.48 -5.73 -7.34
CA ILE A 442 16.08 -6.75 -6.37
C ILE A 442 16.10 -6.17 -4.96
N GLU A 443 15.28 -6.70 -4.07
CA GLU A 443 15.23 -6.29 -2.67
C GLU A 443 15.11 -7.53 -1.78
N ALA A 444 16.21 -7.90 -1.13
CA ALA A 444 16.18 -8.77 0.04
C ALA A 444 15.65 -7.98 1.25
N MET A 445 15.00 -8.66 2.19
CA MET A 445 14.33 -7.94 3.29
C MET A 445 15.30 -7.06 4.10
N GLU A 446 15.03 -5.77 4.18
CA GLU A 446 15.92 -4.77 4.80
C GLU A 446 17.35 -4.75 4.25
N GLY A 447 17.55 -5.23 3.02
CA GLY A 447 18.83 -5.59 2.44
C GLY A 447 19.80 -4.44 2.20
N LYS A 448 19.31 -3.19 2.18
CA LYS A 448 20.13 -1.99 2.04
C LYS A 448 20.48 -1.30 3.36
N SER A 449 19.95 -1.79 4.48
CA SER A 449 20.29 -1.25 5.80
C SER A 449 21.64 -1.79 6.31
N ALA A 450 22.12 -1.24 7.42
CA ALA A 450 23.25 -1.80 8.18
C ALA A 450 22.91 -3.12 8.91
N ASP A 451 21.66 -3.60 8.79
CA ASP A 451 21.15 -4.79 9.48
C ASP A 451 20.19 -5.60 8.60
N PRO A 452 20.63 -6.15 7.44
CA PRO A 452 19.77 -6.96 6.56
C PRO A 452 19.05 -8.11 7.28
N GLN A 453 17.81 -8.38 6.90
CA GLN A 453 16.92 -9.31 7.58
C GLN A 453 16.25 -10.32 6.63
N GLY A 454 15.47 -11.22 7.23
CA GLY A 454 14.44 -12.00 6.56
C GLY A 454 14.93 -13.11 5.64
N GLU A 455 13.96 -13.83 5.10
CA GLU A 455 14.15 -15.06 4.31
C GLU A 455 13.63 -14.92 2.88
N TYR A 456 13.29 -13.70 2.48
CA TYR A 456 12.65 -13.40 1.20
C TYR A 456 13.40 -12.34 0.41
N LEU A 457 13.30 -12.45 -0.91
CA LEU A 457 13.78 -11.48 -1.87
C LEU A 457 12.71 -11.22 -2.93
N ILE A 458 12.56 -9.95 -3.31
CA ILE A 458 11.70 -9.50 -4.39
C ILE A 458 12.55 -9.28 -5.64
N SER A 459 12.11 -9.82 -6.78
CA SER A 459 12.68 -9.58 -8.10
C SER A 459 11.75 -8.72 -8.94
N LEU A 460 12.22 -7.57 -9.42
CA LEU A 460 11.42 -6.64 -10.22
C LEU A 460 11.71 -6.86 -11.72
N ASN A 461 10.89 -7.68 -12.36
CA ASN A 461 11.12 -8.14 -13.74
C ASN A 461 10.38 -7.28 -14.77
N LYS A 462 11.06 -6.98 -15.87
CA LYS A 462 10.60 -5.98 -16.83
C LYS A 462 9.66 -6.53 -17.89
N LEU A 463 9.78 -7.81 -18.21
CA LEU A 463 8.97 -8.46 -19.25
C LEU A 463 8.17 -9.62 -18.66
N SER A 464 6.84 -9.59 -18.76
CA SER A 464 5.98 -10.68 -18.26
C SER A 464 5.60 -11.70 -19.33
N ILE A 465 5.63 -11.35 -20.62
CA ILE A 465 5.43 -12.25 -21.78
C ILE A 465 4.28 -13.25 -21.58
N ASP A 466 4.56 -14.46 -21.10
CA ASP A 466 3.65 -15.61 -20.98
C ASP A 466 3.24 -15.93 -19.52
N ARG A 467 3.68 -15.14 -18.54
CA ARG A 467 3.45 -15.41 -17.11
C ARG A 467 2.00 -15.19 -16.68
N PHE A 468 1.23 -14.41 -17.44
CA PHE A 468 -0.15 -14.04 -17.10
C PHE A 468 -1.07 -14.21 -18.30
N LEU A 469 -2.39 -14.14 -18.06
CA LEU A 469 -3.37 -14.06 -19.14
C LEU A 469 -3.09 -12.80 -19.99
N PRO A 470 -3.18 -12.88 -21.33
CA PRO A 470 -3.00 -11.73 -22.20
C PRO A 470 -4.03 -10.62 -21.93
N VAL A 471 -3.56 -9.38 -21.78
CA VAL A 471 -4.40 -8.20 -21.50
C VAL A 471 -4.24 -7.10 -22.58
N GLY A 472 -3.78 -7.48 -23.77
CA GLY A 472 -3.49 -6.57 -24.87
C GLY A 472 -1.99 -6.23 -24.99
N PRO A 473 -1.62 -5.28 -25.86
CA PRO A 473 -0.21 -5.00 -26.17
C PRO A 473 0.62 -4.41 -25.02
N LEU A 474 -0.02 -3.74 -24.06
CA LEU A 474 0.65 -3.23 -22.86
C LEU A 474 0.60 -4.30 -21.77
N HIS A 475 1.71 -5.01 -21.61
CA HIS A 475 1.86 -6.04 -20.59
C HIS A 475 2.09 -5.44 -19.19
N PRO A 476 1.63 -6.09 -18.11
CA PRO A 476 2.06 -5.75 -16.77
C PRO A 476 3.53 -6.17 -16.56
N GLN A 477 4.19 -5.57 -15.58
CA GLN A 477 5.45 -6.06 -15.04
C GLN A 477 5.23 -7.27 -14.13
N ASN A 478 6.30 -7.98 -13.78
CA ASN A 478 6.22 -9.16 -12.93
C ASN A 478 7.13 -9.01 -11.70
N ASN A 479 6.54 -8.83 -10.53
CA ASN A 479 7.27 -8.87 -9.27
C ASN A 479 7.26 -10.31 -8.75
N GLN A 480 8.43 -10.93 -8.68
CA GLN A 480 8.57 -12.31 -8.22
C GLN A 480 9.08 -12.39 -6.78
N LEU A 481 8.48 -13.25 -5.97
CA LEU A 481 8.95 -13.55 -4.61
C LEU A 481 9.83 -14.80 -4.62
N ILE A 482 10.99 -14.71 -3.99
CA ILE A 482 11.96 -15.80 -3.89
C ILE A 482 12.30 -16.04 -2.42
N GLU A 483 12.23 -17.29 -1.98
CA GLU A 483 12.78 -17.70 -0.69
C GLU A 483 14.30 -17.80 -0.80
N ILE A 484 14.99 -17.16 0.13
CA ILE A 484 16.46 -17.08 0.19
C ILE A 484 17.04 -17.64 1.50
N GLY A 485 16.17 -18.02 2.45
CA GLY A 485 16.53 -18.59 3.75
C GLY A 485 16.91 -20.07 3.74
N ALA A 486 16.50 -20.78 2.70
CA ALA A 486 16.86 -22.17 2.50
C ALA A 486 18.28 -22.31 1.90
N LYS A 487 18.78 -23.55 1.85
CA LYS A 487 20.09 -23.86 1.24
C LYS A 487 20.15 -23.48 -0.26
N LYS A 488 19.01 -23.58 -0.95
CA LYS A 488 18.83 -23.16 -2.35
C LYS A 488 17.75 -22.09 -2.43
N MET A 489 17.91 -21.16 -3.36
CA MET A 489 16.89 -20.18 -3.66
C MET A 489 15.70 -20.84 -4.36
N GLU A 490 14.48 -20.49 -3.94
CA GLU A 490 13.25 -21.01 -4.53
C GLU A 490 12.30 -19.88 -4.93
N LEU A 491 11.97 -19.80 -6.22
CA LEU A 491 10.89 -18.95 -6.71
C LEU A 491 9.54 -19.44 -6.15
N LEU A 492 8.79 -18.55 -5.51
CA LEU A 492 7.55 -18.86 -4.81
C LEU A 492 6.30 -18.28 -5.50
N TYR A 493 6.37 -17.07 -6.05
CA TYR A 493 5.17 -16.35 -6.49
C TYR A 493 5.47 -15.37 -7.63
N ASP A 494 4.51 -15.20 -8.54
CA ASP A 494 4.50 -14.23 -9.62
C ASP A 494 3.35 -13.22 -9.38
N MET A 495 3.67 -11.94 -9.16
CA MET A 495 2.69 -10.88 -8.99
C MET A 495 2.64 -9.98 -10.25
N PRO A 496 1.51 -9.94 -10.98
CA PRO A 496 1.35 -8.97 -12.06
C PRO A 496 1.22 -7.57 -11.48
N VAL A 497 2.02 -6.62 -11.97
CA VAL A 497 1.92 -5.20 -11.62
C VAL A 497 1.45 -4.43 -12.86
N PRO A 498 0.16 -4.04 -12.94
CA PRO A 498 -0.37 -3.32 -14.10
C PRO A 498 -0.14 -1.80 -14.03
N LEU A 499 0.36 -1.28 -12.91
CA LEU A 499 0.50 0.15 -12.67
C LEU A 499 1.96 0.60 -12.83
N GLY A 500 2.35 0.89 -14.08
CA GLY A 500 3.70 1.33 -14.45
C GLY A 500 4.76 0.25 -14.25
N GLU A 501 6.03 0.62 -14.48
CA GLU A 501 7.19 -0.25 -14.29
C GLU A 501 7.90 0.04 -12.95
N PRO A 502 7.74 -0.79 -11.91
CA PRO A 502 8.54 -0.70 -10.71
C PRO A 502 10.05 -0.75 -10.98
N HIS A 503 10.78 0.26 -10.53
CA HIS A 503 12.24 0.34 -10.69
C HIS A 503 13.01 -0.16 -9.46
N GLN A 504 12.50 0.05 -8.25
CA GLN A 504 13.15 -0.35 -7.00
C GLN A 504 12.13 -0.59 -5.89
N ALA A 505 12.53 -1.35 -4.88
CA ALA A 505 11.78 -1.56 -3.65
C ALA A 505 12.61 -1.24 -2.41
N ALA A 506 11.94 -0.92 -1.31
CA ALA A 506 12.49 -0.85 0.03
C ALA A 506 11.56 -1.64 0.97
N SER A 507 12.11 -2.57 1.73
CA SER A 507 11.34 -3.46 2.58
C SER A 507 11.70 -3.30 4.06
N ILE A 508 10.72 -3.51 4.94
CA ILE A 508 10.89 -3.35 6.39
C ILE A 508 9.96 -4.27 7.16
N ARG A 509 10.44 -4.83 8.29
CA ARG A 509 9.59 -5.61 9.19
C ARG A 509 8.36 -4.79 9.60
N ALA A 510 7.19 -5.42 9.52
CA ALA A 510 5.93 -4.78 9.89
C ALA A 510 5.93 -4.28 11.34
N SER A 511 6.67 -4.95 12.23
CA SER A 511 6.80 -4.56 13.65
C SER A 511 7.54 -3.24 13.88
N LYS A 512 8.26 -2.70 12.89
CA LYS A 512 8.97 -1.41 12.98
C LYS A 512 8.12 -0.22 12.51
N ILE A 513 6.97 -0.48 11.90
CA ILE A 513 6.04 0.57 11.48
C ILE A 513 4.94 0.67 12.53
N HIS A 514 4.71 1.89 13.01
CA HIS A 514 3.69 2.19 14.02
C HIS A 514 2.70 3.18 13.43
N THR A 515 1.59 2.67 12.89
CA THR A 515 0.57 3.49 12.25
C THR A 515 -0.43 4.05 13.24
N LYS A 516 -1.04 5.17 12.86
CA LYS A 516 -2.26 5.66 13.49
C LYS A 516 -3.47 5.09 12.76
N VAL A 517 -4.41 4.59 13.55
CA VAL A 517 -5.70 4.06 13.05
C VAL A 517 -6.75 5.16 12.82
N ARG A 518 -6.49 6.38 13.32
CA ARG A 518 -7.34 7.57 13.18
C ARG A 518 -6.54 8.84 13.44
N TYR A 519 -7.06 9.96 12.95
CA TYR A 519 -6.56 11.29 13.29
C TYR A 519 -7.22 11.82 14.58
N ASN A 520 -6.57 12.80 15.22
CA ASN A 520 -7.28 13.64 16.19
C ASN A 520 -8.34 14.45 15.43
N ILE A 521 -9.55 14.59 15.98
CA ILE A 521 -10.65 15.31 15.30
C ILE A 521 -10.21 16.73 14.92
N GLY A 522 -10.30 17.02 13.63
CA GLY A 522 -9.92 18.30 13.06
C GLY A 522 -8.52 18.35 12.46
N THR A 523 -7.84 17.22 12.24
CA THR A 523 -6.44 17.24 11.75
C THR A 523 -6.38 17.48 10.24
N ASN A 524 -5.47 18.35 9.80
CA ASN A 524 -5.04 18.43 8.41
C ASN A 524 -3.97 17.36 8.16
N SER A 525 -4.28 16.35 7.35
CA SER A 525 -3.39 15.19 7.13
C SER A 525 -2.05 15.56 6.49
N LYS A 526 -1.98 16.65 5.72
CA LYS A 526 -0.75 17.10 5.02
C LYS A 526 0.24 17.81 5.94
N THR A 527 -0.23 18.33 7.06
CA THR A 527 0.58 19.09 8.02
C THR A 527 0.67 18.46 9.41
N GLY A 528 -0.20 17.51 9.74
CA GLY A 528 -0.32 16.91 11.08
C GLY A 528 -0.86 17.86 12.16
N LYS A 529 -1.33 19.06 11.79
CA LYS A 529 -1.79 20.10 12.71
C LYS A 529 -3.31 20.26 12.67
N PRO A 530 -3.93 20.88 13.69
CA PRO A 530 -5.35 21.26 13.63
C PRO A 530 -5.64 22.14 12.39
N HIS A 531 -6.65 21.75 11.63
CA HIS A 531 -7.15 22.46 10.47
C HIS A 531 -7.93 23.70 10.92
N ILE A 532 -7.76 24.83 10.21
CA ILE A 532 -8.45 26.09 10.52
C ILE A 532 -9.98 25.99 10.41
N GLY A 533 -10.44 25.08 9.55
CA GLY A 533 -11.84 24.76 9.29
C GLY A 533 -12.40 23.62 10.13
N LYS A 534 -11.70 23.19 11.19
CA LYS A 534 -12.21 22.17 12.11
C LYS A 534 -13.62 22.55 12.58
N THR A 535 -14.55 21.62 12.42
CA THR A 535 -15.95 21.79 12.81
C THR A 535 -16.39 20.58 13.61
N LEU A 536 -17.09 20.79 14.72
CA LEU A 536 -17.71 19.71 15.49
C LEU A 536 -19.21 19.62 15.20
N ALA A 537 -19.80 18.48 15.55
CA ALA A 537 -21.24 18.29 15.42
C ALA A 537 -22.00 19.38 16.21
N GLY A 538 -22.91 20.08 15.54
CA GLY A 538 -23.65 21.23 16.07
C GLY A 538 -23.00 22.60 15.81
N GLU A 539 -21.79 22.65 15.26
CA GLU A 539 -21.08 23.89 14.90
C GLU A 539 -21.12 24.17 13.38
N GLU A 540 -21.80 23.33 12.60
CA GLU A 540 -21.94 23.47 11.16
C GLU A 540 -22.66 24.77 10.80
N ARG A 541 -22.16 25.46 9.78
CA ARG A 541 -22.68 26.77 9.38
C ARG A 541 -22.23 27.17 7.99
N ILE A 542 -22.96 28.12 7.42
CA ILE A 542 -22.62 28.77 6.16
C ILE A 542 -22.41 30.26 6.44
N GLU A 543 -21.24 30.78 6.13
CA GLU A 543 -20.87 32.19 6.32
C GLU A 543 -20.63 32.85 4.96
N ARG A 544 -21.24 34.01 4.71
CA ARG A 544 -21.02 34.80 3.49
C ARG A 544 -20.22 36.07 3.80
N LYS A 545 -19.16 36.30 3.02
CA LYS A 545 -18.35 37.54 3.02
C LYS A 545 -18.27 38.06 1.58
N GLY A 546 -19.21 38.94 1.21
CA GLY A 546 -19.37 39.39 -0.17
C GLY A 546 -19.76 38.23 -1.09
N ASN A 547 -18.97 37.99 -2.14
CA ASN A 547 -19.12 36.85 -3.05
C ASN A 547 -18.33 35.60 -2.63
N HIS A 548 -17.71 35.59 -1.44
CA HIS A 548 -17.07 34.40 -0.88
C HIS A 548 -18.01 33.76 0.15
N VAL A 549 -18.32 32.47 -0.02
CA VAL A 549 -19.10 31.66 0.91
C VAL A 549 -18.21 30.61 1.55
N TYR A 550 -18.20 30.54 2.87
CA TYR A 550 -17.54 29.51 3.66
C TYR A 550 -18.57 28.54 4.20
N VAL A 551 -18.37 27.25 3.96
CA VAL A 551 -19.23 26.18 4.47
C VAL A 551 -18.41 25.36 5.45
N TYR A 552 -18.89 25.27 6.68
CA TYR A 552 -18.30 24.46 7.74
C TYR A 552 -19.19 23.23 7.92
N SER A 553 -18.64 22.07 7.59
CA SER A 553 -19.38 20.83 7.48
C SER A 553 -18.79 19.73 8.34
N THR A 554 -19.67 18.82 8.75
CA THR A 554 -19.28 17.56 9.37
C THR A 554 -19.79 16.38 8.55
N MET A 555 -19.07 15.27 8.68
CA MET A 555 -19.49 13.97 8.19
C MET A 555 -19.40 12.97 9.34
N VAL A 556 -20.50 12.26 9.52
CA VAL A 556 -20.64 11.10 10.39
C VAL A 556 -21.60 10.17 9.67
N ARG A 557 -21.38 8.87 9.73
CA ARG A 557 -22.09 7.84 8.98
C ARG A 557 -23.58 8.15 8.83
N SER A 558 -24.02 8.13 7.57
CA SER A 558 -25.37 8.48 7.11
C SER A 558 -25.75 9.96 7.14
N HIS A 559 -24.87 10.88 7.54
CA HIS A 559 -25.19 12.30 7.65
C HIS A 559 -24.06 13.19 7.12
N ILE A 560 -24.41 14.08 6.18
CA ILE A 560 -23.57 15.21 5.78
C ILE A 560 -24.28 16.46 6.24
N ASN A 561 -23.63 17.27 7.08
CA ASN A 561 -24.20 18.52 7.56
C ASN A 561 -23.42 19.72 7.01
N PRO A 562 -24.09 20.78 6.51
CA PRO A 562 -25.53 20.83 6.23
C PRO A 562 -25.91 19.96 5.02
N GLU A 563 -27.20 19.59 4.90
CA GLU A 563 -27.76 18.88 3.73
C GLU A 563 -28.18 19.82 2.59
N HIS A 564 -28.29 21.13 2.86
CA HIS A 564 -28.64 22.13 1.86
C HIS A 564 -27.65 23.30 1.94
N ILE A 565 -26.95 23.56 0.84
CA ILE A 565 -26.03 24.69 0.70
C ILE A 565 -26.57 25.59 -0.41
N THR A 566 -26.97 26.82 -0.08
CA THR A 566 -27.42 27.79 -1.10
C THR A 566 -26.35 28.84 -1.36
N VAL A 567 -25.95 28.99 -2.62
CA VAL A 567 -25.00 30.00 -3.09
C VAL A 567 -25.55 30.70 -4.34
N ASN A 568 -24.92 31.80 -4.72
CA ASN A 568 -25.20 32.51 -5.96
C ASN A 568 -24.20 32.08 -7.04
N LYS A 569 -24.65 32.08 -8.29
CA LYS A 569 -23.78 31.88 -9.45
C LYS A 569 -22.64 32.92 -9.42
N GLY A 570 -21.41 32.44 -9.53
CA GLY A 570 -20.19 33.23 -9.44
C GLY A 570 -19.63 33.41 -8.02
N ASP A 571 -20.28 32.85 -6.99
CA ASP A 571 -19.70 32.81 -5.65
C ASP A 571 -18.42 31.94 -5.64
N LYS A 572 -17.41 32.40 -4.91
CA LYS A 572 -16.27 31.58 -4.50
C LYS A 572 -16.67 30.80 -3.26
N VAL A 573 -16.65 29.47 -3.33
CA VAL A 573 -17.07 28.60 -2.24
C VAL A 573 -15.83 27.92 -1.67
N THR A 574 -15.63 28.06 -0.36
CA THR A 574 -14.66 27.29 0.42
C THR A 574 -15.46 26.40 1.38
N MET A 575 -15.34 25.08 1.24
CA MET A 575 -16.00 24.14 2.15
C MET A 575 -14.96 23.38 2.95
N TYR A 576 -15.13 23.40 4.27
CA TYR A 576 -14.34 22.64 5.23
C TYR A 576 -15.18 21.46 5.69
N ILE A 577 -14.65 20.25 5.55
CA ILE A 577 -15.37 19.02 5.85
C ILE A 577 -14.60 18.25 6.91
N THR A 578 -15.17 18.09 8.09
CA THR A 578 -14.59 17.34 9.20
C THR A 578 -15.28 15.99 9.35
N ASN A 579 -14.54 14.88 9.19
CA ASN A 579 -15.02 13.57 9.62
C ASN A 579 -14.94 13.49 11.16
N VAL A 580 -16.10 13.39 11.82
CA VAL A 580 -16.21 13.32 13.29
C VAL A 580 -16.36 11.89 13.83
N GLU A 581 -16.16 10.88 12.99
CA GLU A 581 -16.13 9.48 13.39
C GLU A 581 -15.06 9.21 14.45
N ARG A 582 -15.38 8.27 15.34
CA ARG A 582 -14.44 7.77 16.36
C ARG A 582 -13.97 6.35 16.09
N ALA A 583 -14.75 5.58 15.34
CA ALA A 583 -14.40 4.23 14.92
C ALA A 583 -13.27 4.26 13.89
N GLN A 584 -12.43 3.22 13.97
CA GLN A 584 -11.40 2.97 12.96
C GLN A 584 -12.08 2.53 11.66
N ASP A 585 -11.49 2.91 10.52
CA ASP A 585 -11.91 2.51 9.16
C ASP A 585 -13.29 3.04 8.70
N GLU A 586 -13.94 3.91 9.48
CA GLU A 586 -15.16 4.63 9.07
C GLU A 586 -14.79 5.87 8.23
N THR A 587 -14.22 5.61 7.04
CA THR A 587 -13.84 6.63 6.06
C THR A 587 -15.07 7.09 5.29
N HIS A 588 -15.18 8.41 5.07
CA HIS A 588 -16.15 8.99 4.14
C HIS A 588 -15.43 9.57 2.94
N GLY A 589 -16.09 9.61 1.79
CA GLY A 589 -15.66 10.43 0.66
C GLY A 589 -16.71 11.47 0.32
N PHE A 590 -16.41 12.51 -0.44
CA PHE A 590 -17.38 13.55 -0.78
C PHE A 590 -17.15 14.06 -2.19
N THR A 591 -18.24 14.15 -2.97
CA THR A 591 -18.24 14.70 -4.32
C THR A 591 -19.46 15.58 -4.55
N ILE A 592 -19.35 16.52 -5.50
CA ILE A 592 -20.44 17.40 -5.94
C ILE A 592 -20.64 17.15 -7.43
N ASP A 593 -21.89 16.89 -7.83
CA ASP A 593 -22.25 16.68 -9.23
C ASP A 593 -21.76 17.84 -10.12
N HIS A 594 -21.21 17.50 -11.30
CA HIS A 594 -20.65 18.41 -12.31
C HIS A 594 -19.48 19.33 -11.89
N HIS A 595 -18.94 19.24 -10.66
CA HIS A 595 -17.89 20.18 -10.20
C HIS A 595 -16.46 19.59 -10.22
N ASP A 596 -16.27 18.33 -10.63
CA ASP A 596 -14.96 17.63 -10.66
C ASP A 596 -14.21 17.69 -9.31
N ILE A 597 -14.97 17.47 -8.23
CA ILE A 597 -14.49 17.48 -6.85
C ILE A 597 -14.62 16.07 -6.29
N HIS A 598 -13.54 15.58 -5.69
CA HIS A 598 -13.58 14.39 -4.85
C HIS A 598 -12.59 14.54 -3.71
N VAL A 599 -12.99 14.09 -2.52
CA VAL A 599 -12.13 14.04 -1.34
C VAL A 599 -12.33 12.73 -0.59
N SER A 600 -11.27 12.22 0.02
CA SER A 600 -11.35 11.24 1.10
C SER A 600 -11.25 11.95 2.46
N THR A 601 -12.02 11.50 3.44
CA THR A 601 -12.02 11.98 4.81
C THR A 601 -11.99 10.79 5.77
N GLU A 602 -10.79 10.38 6.17
CA GLU A 602 -10.59 9.34 7.18
C GLU A 602 -11.01 9.84 8.58
N PRO A 603 -11.31 8.95 9.54
CA PRO A 603 -11.74 9.34 10.88
C PRO A 603 -10.86 10.42 11.54
N GLY A 604 -11.47 11.54 11.89
CA GLY A 604 -10.83 12.70 12.52
C GLY A 604 -10.17 13.71 11.55
N ARG A 605 -10.07 13.41 10.25
CA ARG A 605 -9.51 14.32 9.25
C ARG A 605 -10.43 15.51 9.00
N THR A 606 -9.86 16.67 8.74
CA THR A 606 -10.55 17.80 8.10
C THR A 606 -9.87 18.14 6.79
N VAL A 607 -10.68 18.32 5.76
CA VAL A 607 -10.25 18.67 4.40
C VAL A 607 -10.90 19.98 3.96
N GLN A 608 -10.23 20.69 3.05
CA GLN A 608 -10.73 21.90 2.40
C GLN A 608 -10.95 21.65 0.91
N ILE A 609 -12.08 22.10 0.37
CA ILE A 609 -12.32 22.23 -1.07
C ILE A 609 -12.63 23.69 -1.41
N ASP A 610 -12.05 24.18 -2.50
CA ASP A 610 -12.28 25.52 -3.04
C ASP A 610 -12.75 25.40 -4.49
N PHE A 611 -13.88 26.05 -4.82
CA PHE A 611 -14.40 26.09 -6.19
C PHE A 611 -15.21 27.36 -6.44
N VAL A 612 -15.54 27.62 -7.69
CA VAL A 612 -16.48 28.69 -8.08
C VAL A 612 -17.78 28.02 -8.47
N ALA A 613 -18.91 28.46 -7.91
CA ALA A 613 -20.24 28.01 -8.31
C ALA A 613 -20.63 28.72 -9.62
N ASP A 614 -19.99 28.35 -10.73
CA ASP A 614 -20.06 29.08 -12.01
C ASP A 614 -21.27 28.71 -12.88
N ILE A 615 -21.95 27.61 -12.54
CA ILE A 615 -23.15 27.11 -13.22
C ILE A 615 -24.38 27.20 -12.29
N GLU A 616 -25.50 27.73 -12.79
CA GLU A 616 -26.77 27.72 -12.04
C GLU A 616 -27.37 26.31 -12.02
N GLY A 617 -28.05 25.93 -10.94
CA GLY A 617 -28.69 24.63 -10.85
C GLY A 617 -28.82 24.08 -9.44
N VAL A 618 -29.23 22.83 -9.38
CA VAL A 618 -29.32 22.01 -8.16
C VAL A 618 -28.36 20.84 -8.39
N PHE A 619 -27.30 20.78 -7.59
CA PHE A 619 -26.24 19.79 -7.73
C PHE A 619 -26.23 18.92 -6.48
N PRO A 620 -26.64 17.66 -6.56
CA PRO A 620 -26.49 16.73 -5.46
C PRO A 620 -25.01 16.59 -5.09
N TYR A 621 -24.73 16.50 -3.80
CA TYR A 621 -23.47 15.99 -3.28
C TYR A 621 -23.76 14.79 -2.39
N TYR A 622 -22.84 13.86 -2.32
CA TYR A 622 -23.07 12.61 -1.59
C TYR A 622 -21.76 12.01 -1.10
N CYS A 623 -21.88 11.08 -0.15
CA CYS A 623 -20.75 10.30 0.30
C CYS A 623 -20.36 9.29 -0.77
N THR A 624 -19.10 9.22 -1.21
CA THR A 624 -18.67 8.26 -2.24
C THR A 624 -18.19 6.92 -1.67
N GLU A 625 -17.92 6.87 -0.35
CA GLU A 625 -17.42 5.69 0.36
C GLU A 625 -18.54 4.97 1.09
N PHE A 626 -18.61 3.64 0.96
CA PHE A 626 -19.63 2.83 1.64
C PHE A 626 -19.39 2.80 3.17
N CYS A 627 -19.86 3.84 3.84
CA CYS A 627 -19.58 4.11 5.26
C CYS A 627 -20.65 3.56 6.22
N SER A 628 -21.82 3.14 5.71
CA SER A 628 -22.87 2.50 6.50
C SER A 628 -23.92 1.86 5.60
N ALA A 629 -24.83 1.09 6.20
CA ALA A 629 -26.01 0.57 5.51
C ALA A 629 -26.88 1.66 4.85
N LEU A 630 -26.77 2.91 5.32
CA LEU A 630 -27.51 4.07 4.79
C LEU A 630 -26.56 5.06 4.10
N HIS A 631 -25.53 4.53 3.45
CA HIS A 631 -24.59 5.31 2.67
C HIS A 631 -25.27 6.03 1.48
N ILE A 632 -26.26 5.40 0.85
CA ILE A 632 -26.95 5.97 -0.32
C ILE A 632 -27.78 7.19 0.09
N GLU A 633 -28.33 7.19 1.31
CA GLU A 633 -29.08 8.30 1.89
C GLU A 633 -28.18 9.41 2.44
N MET A 634 -26.85 9.21 2.47
CA MET A 634 -25.87 10.20 2.93
C MET A 634 -25.58 11.23 1.83
N LEU A 635 -26.52 12.15 1.62
CA LEU A 635 -26.48 13.14 0.55
C LEU A 635 -26.92 14.53 1.01
N GLY A 636 -26.69 15.53 0.16
CA GLY A 636 -27.29 16.85 0.26
C GLY A 636 -27.30 17.55 -1.10
N TYR A 637 -27.65 18.83 -1.13
CA TYR A 637 -27.80 19.60 -2.36
C TYR A 637 -27.08 20.95 -2.28
N LEU A 638 -26.23 21.21 -3.26
CA LEU A 638 -25.73 22.54 -3.59
C LEU A 638 -26.73 23.22 -4.53
N LEU A 639 -27.33 24.30 -4.05
CA LEU A 639 -28.32 25.11 -4.76
C LEU A 639 -27.64 26.39 -5.25
N VAL A 640 -27.33 26.47 -6.54
CA VAL A 640 -26.71 27.64 -7.17
C VAL A 640 -27.76 28.48 -7.88
N LYS A 641 -28.08 29.63 -7.30
CA LYS A 641 -29.07 30.57 -7.83
C LYS A 641 -28.42 31.61 -8.73
N ASP A 642 -29.03 31.93 -9.86
CA ASP A 642 -28.66 33.13 -10.61
C ASP A 642 -29.37 34.34 -9.98
N PRO A 643 -28.62 35.28 -9.34
CA PRO A 643 -29.24 36.42 -8.67
C PRO A 643 -29.97 37.37 -9.64
N ASN A 644 -29.77 37.21 -10.96
CA ASN A 644 -30.42 38.02 -11.99
C ASN A 644 -31.72 37.40 -12.52
N LYS A 645 -32.15 36.24 -12.00
CA LYS A 645 -33.36 35.54 -12.44
C LYS A 645 -34.42 35.49 -11.35
N ASN A 646 -35.69 35.52 -11.77
CA ASN A 646 -36.85 35.26 -10.92
C ASN A 646 -37.33 33.82 -11.11
N TYR A 647 -37.74 33.16 -10.02
CA TYR A 647 -38.16 31.75 -9.99
C TYR A 647 -39.66 31.61 -9.67
N ASP A 648 -40.52 32.24 -10.49
CA ASP A 648 -41.97 32.37 -10.23
C ASP A 648 -42.80 31.08 -10.49
N TRP A 649 -42.15 30.00 -10.91
CA TRP A 649 -42.78 28.71 -11.25
C TRP A 649 -43.02 27.79 -10.04
N ILE A 650 -42.71 28.23 -8.81
CA ILE A 650 -42.97 27.48 -7.58
C ILE A 650 -44.48 27.46 -7.31
N GLN A 651 -45.25 26.71 -8.10
CA GLN A 651 -46.62 26.35 -7.77
C GLN A 651 -46.57 25.21 -6.76
N LYS A 652 -47.30 25.34 -5.64
CA LYS A 652 -47.45 24.30 -4.62
C LYS A 652 -48.10 23.05 -5.26
N THR A 653 -47.29 22.13 -5.78
CA THR A 653 -47.79 20.87 -6.31
C THR A 653 -48.36 20.04 -5.18
N LYS A 654 -49.61 19.60 -5.36
CA LYS A 654 -50.38 18.77 -4.42
C LYS A 654 -49.80 17.35 -4.37
N ILE A 655 -48.88 17.08 -3.44
CA ILE A 655 -48.66 15.70 -2.98
C ILE A 655 -49.83 15.39 -2.04
N LYS A 656 -50.65 14.41 -2.39
CA LYS A 656 -51.71 13.92 -1.49
C LYS A 656 -51.00 13.10 -0.41
N GLY A 657 -50.67 13.74 0.72
CA GLY A 657 -50.06 13.08 1.88
C GLY A 657 -50.94 11.95 2.41
N LEU A 658 -50.34 11.06 3.22
CA LEU A 658 -51.07 9.99 3.89
C LEU A 658 -52.14 10.58 4.83
N SER A 659 -53.25 9.87 4.99
CA SER A 659 -54.25 10.21 6.00
C SER A 659 -53.69 10.04 7.42
N ILE A 660 -54.31 10.70 8.40
CA ILE A 660 -53.91 10.60 9.81
C ILE A 660 -53.93 9.13 10.29
N GLU A 661 -54.93 8.35 9.87
CA GLU A 661 -55.03 6.93 10.24
C GLU A 661 -53.89 6.09 9.66
N GLU A 662 -53.49 6.36 8.42
CA GLU A 662 -52.36 5.70 7.76
C GLU A 662 -51.04 6.05 8.46
N LEU A 663 -50.83 7.33 8.80
CA LEU A 663 -49.65 7.78 9.56
C LEU A 663 -49.57 7.11 10.93
N GLN A 664 -50.68 7.06 11.67
CA GLN A 664 -50.71 6.38 12.98
C GLN A 664 -50.45 4.88 12.87
N LYS A 665 -50.98 4.22 11.82
CA LYS A 665 -50.72 2.80 11.56
C LYS A 665 -49.23 2.57 11.24
N GLN A 666 -48.63 3.45 10.45
CA GLN A 666 -47.21 3.39 10.13
C GLN A 666 -46.34 3.60 11.37
N TYR A 667 -46.65 4.60 12.20
CA TYR A 667 -45.96 4.85 13.47
C TYR A 667 -45.94 3.61 14.36
N ARG A 668 -47.11 2.99 14.62
CA ARG A 668 -47.20 1.76 15.43
C ARG A 668 -46.38 0.60 14.89
N LYS A 669 -46.31 0.47 13.56
CA LYS A 669 -45.51 -0.58 12.91
C LYS A 669 -44.01 -0.35 13.15
N ILE A 670 -43.55 0.89 13.00
CA ILE A 670 -42.13 1.24 13.18
C ILE A 670 -41.72 1.10 14.64
N THR A 671 -42.53 1.57 15.59
CA THR A 671 -42.23 1.42 17.02
C THR A 671 -42.09 -0.05 17.43
N ALA A 672 -42.95 -0.94 16.92
CA ALA A 672 -42.86 -2.37 17.19
C ALA A 672 -41.58 -3.00 16.61
N ASN A 673 -41.16 -2.57 15.41
CA ASN A 673 -39.89 -3.00 14.81
C ASN A 673 -38.69 -2.50 15.60
N ASN A 674 -38.72 -1.24 16.07
CA ASN A 674 -37.67 -0.65 16.90
C ASN A 674 -37.51 -1.41 18.21
N GLU A 675 -38.61 -1.74 18.88
CA GLU A 675 -38.58 -2.54 20.11
C GLU A 675 -37.96 -3.92 19.89
N ALA A 676 -38.35 -4.62 18.82
CA ALA A 676 -37.76 -5.91 18.47
C ALA A 676 -36.24 -5.82 18.20
N THR A 677 -35.80 -4.76 17.52
CA THR A 677 -34.38 -4.51 17.22
C THR A 677 -33.59 -4.18 18.48
N ASN A 678 -34.17 -3.40 19.39
CA ASN A 678 -33.55 -3.03 20.66
C ASN A 678 -33.21 -4.26 21.51
N ASN A 679 -34.13 -5.24 21.58
CA ASN A 679 -33.92 -6.48 22.33
C ASN A 679 -32.71 -7.27 21.82
N VAL A 680 -32.46 -7.24 20.50
CA VAL A 680 -31.27 -7.87 19.90
C VAL A 680 -30.00 -7.14 20.35
N ILE A 681 -29.98 -5.80 20.29
CA ILE A 681 -28.83 -5.00 20.70
C ILE A 681 -28.51 -5.21 22.19
N GLU A 682 -29.50 -5.22 23.07
CA GLU A 682 -29.30 -5.48 24.49
C GLU A 682 -28.69 -6.85 24.73
N SER A 683 -29.12 -7.88 23.99
CA SER A 683 -28.52 -9.21 24.06
C SER A 683 -27.04 -9.23 23.66
N LEU A 684 -26.63 -8.40 22.68
CA LEU A 684 -25.22 -8.25 22.29
C LEU A 684 -24.38 -7.56 23.37
N PHE A 685 -24.92 -6.52 24.02
CA PHE A 685 -24.20 -5.85 25.11
C PHE A 685 -24.03 -6.75 26.33
N ILE A 686 -25.04 -7.55 26.69
CA ILE A 686 -24.92 -8.57 27.73
C ILE A 686 -23.81 -9.56 27.36
N PHE A 687 -23.81 -10.07 26.12
CA PHE A 687 -22.78 -10.98 25.63
C PHE A 687 -21.36 -10.42 25.77
N PHE A 688 -21.14 -9.14 25.45
CA PHE A 688 -19.80 -8.56 25.57
C PHE A 688 -19.31 -8.50 27.01
N GLU A 689 -20.17 -8.05 27.94
CA GLU A 689 -19.81 -7.96 29.36
C GLU A 689 -19.53 -9.37 29.93
N ASP A 690 -20.38 -10.35 29.63
CA ASP A 690 -20.21 -11.75 30.06
C ASP A 690 -18.92 -12.39 29.55
N LYS A 691 -18.42 -11.97 28.39
CA LYS A 691 -17.22 -12.51 27.74
C LYS A 691 -15.97 -11.64 27.91
N GLU A 692 -16.00 -10.66 28.81
CA GLU A 692 -14.87 -9.82 29.19
C GLU A 692 -14.16 -9.14 27.98
N TYR A 693 -14.95 -8.60 27.05
CA TYR A 693 -14.49 -8.03 25.77
C TYR A 693 -13.38 -6.97 25.88
N THR A 694 -13.27 -6.28 27.04
CA THR A 694 -12.30 -5.22 27.28
C THR A 694 -10.84 -5.68 27.20
N LYS A 695 -10.58 -6.99 27.28
CA LYS A 695 -9.25 -7.60 27.08
C LYS A 695 -8.73 -7.48 25.64
N TYR A 696 -9.60 -7.26 24.67
CA TYR A 696 -9.27 -7.23 23.25
C TYR A 696 -9.47 -5.82 22.71
N SER A 697 -8.38 -5.08 22.50
CA SER A 697 -8.43 -3.64 22.18
C SER A 697 -9.29 -3.31 20.95
N THR A 698 -9.18 -4.08 19.86
CA THR A 698 -9.99 -3.89 18.65
C THR A 698 -11.48 -4.14 18.90
N VAL A 699 -11.82 -5.21 19.63
CA VAL A 699 -13.22 -5.51 20.01
C VAL A 699 -13.77 -4.41 20.91
N LYS A 700 -13.00 -3.99 21.93
CA LYS A 700 -13.37 -2.91 22.84
C LYS A 700 -13.71 -1.62 22.08
N ASN A 701 -12.89 -1.22 21.11
CA ASN A 701 -13.14 -0.02 20.33
C ASN A 701 -14.45 -0.10 19.53
N LEU A 702 -14.78 -1.27 18.96
CA LEU A 702 -16.05 -1.49 18.25
C LEU A 702 -17.26 -1.50 19.21
N VAL A 703 -17.12 -2.10 20.39
CA VAL A 703 -18.20 -2.07 21.40
C VAL A 703 -18.42 -0.67 21.96
N ASP A 704 -17.35 0.09 22.21
CA ASP A 704 -17.44 1.49 22.62
C ASP A 704 -18.17 2.33 21.56
N ASP A 705 -17.89 2.06 20.28
CA ASP A 705 -18.57 2.69 19.14
C ASP A 705 -20.07 2.34 19.09
N ALA A 706 -20.41 1.05 19.24
CA ALA A 706 -21.80 0.60 19.32
C ALA A 706 -22.55 1.28 20.48
N LYS A 707 -21.92 1.38 21.66
CA LYS A 707 -22.49 2.07 22.83
C LYS A 707 -22.69 3.57 22.58
N ASP A 708 -21.75 4.24 21.89
CA ASP A 708 -21.91 5.66 21.53
C ASP A 708 -23.11 5.87 20.59
N GLN A 709 -23.30 5.00 19.59
CA GLN A 709 -24.48 5.08 18.71
C GLN A 709 -25.78 4.84 19.47
N TYR A 710 -25.81 3.82 20.33
CA TYR A 710 -26.97 3.50 21.15
C TYR A 710 -27.38 4.67 22.06
N SER A 711 -26.40 5.41 22.59
CA SER A 711 -26.65 6.57 23.45
C SER A 711 -27.45 7.69 22.79
N LYS A 712 -27.50 7.75 21.45
CA LYS A 712 -28.24 8.79 20.71
C LYS A 712 -29.75 8.52 20.66
N ILE A 713 -30.19 7.28 20.88
CA ILE A 713 -31.59 6.85 20.74
C ILE A 713 -32.52 7.59 21.71
N ALA A 714 -32.09 7.82 22.95
CA ALA A 714 -32.94 8.42 23.99
C ALA A 714 -33.46 9.81 23.59
N LEU A 715 -32.59 10.65 23.03
CA LEU A 715 -32.94 12.00 22.59
C LEU A 715 -33.95 11.98 21.43
N GLU A 716 -33.75 11.10 20.45
CA GLU A 716 -34.68 10.99 19.32
C GLU A 716 -36.04 10.42 19.74
N LYS A 717 -36.07 9.52 20.74
CA LYS A 717 -37.30 9.01 21.33
C LYS A 717 -38.12 10.10 22.03
N GLU A 718 -37.47 11.02 22.73
CA GLU A 718 -38.15 12.19 23.30
C GLU A 718 -38.79 13.07 22.20
N LYS A 719 -38.07 13.29 21.09
CA LYS A 719 -38.60 14.04 19.94
C LYS A 719 -39.75 13.33 19.25
N ALA A 720 -39.68 12.02 19.08
CA ALA A 720 -40.76 11.21 18.51
C ALA A 720 -42.04 11.31 19.35
N ILE A 721 -41.93 11.11 20.67
CA ILE A 721 -43.04 11.21 21.62
C ILE A 721 -43.65 12.62 21.61
N LYS A 722 -42.80 13.66 21.62
CA LYS A 722 -43.25 15.05 21.56
C LYS A 722 -44.03 15.33 20.27
N ALA A 723 -43.47 14.97 19.11
CA ALA A 723 -44.14 15.17 17.82
C ALA A 723 -45.46 14.40 17.73
N TYR A 724 -45.52 13.18 18.27
CA TYR A 724 -46.74 12.38 18.33
C TYR A 724 -47.82 13.06 19.19
N ASN A 725 -47.45 13.56 20.37
CA ASN A 725 -48.35 14.27 21.28
C ASN A 725 -48.87 15.59 20.68
N GLU A 726 -48.05 16.27 19.86
CA GLU A 726 -48.42 17.46 19.10
C GLU A 726 -49.24 17.14 17.84
N LYS A 727 -49.60 15.87 17.60
CA LYS A 727 -50.30 15.36 16.40
C LYS A 727 -49.55 15.60 15.08
N ASN A 728 -48.24 15.80 15.14
CA ASN A 728 -47.35 15.88 14.00
C ASN A 728 -46.82 14.48 13.67
N PHE A 729 -47.70 13.63 13.14
CA PHE A 729 -47.41 12.21 12.93
C PHE A 729 -46.31 11.95 11.90
N GLU A 730 -46.16 12.81 10.89
CA GLU A 730 -45.06 12.72 9.92
C GLU A 730 -43.71 12.88 10.61
N ASN A 731 -43.53 13.94 11.43
CA ASN A 731 -42.31 14.11 12.19
C ASN A 731 -42.10 13.00 13.24
N ALA A 732 -43.16 12.51 13.88
CA ALA A 732 -43.07 11.40 14.81
C ALA A 732 -42.54 10.13 14.12
N ILE A 733 -43.02 9.82 12.91
CA ILE A 733 -42.52 8.72 12.08
C ILE A 733 -41.06 8.96 11.67
N LEU A 734 -40.69 10.18 11.29
CA LEU A 734 -39.30 10.50 10.93
C LEU A 734 -38.34 10.27 12.10
N PHE A 735 -38.69 10.70 13.31
CA PHE A 735 -37.88 10.44 14.50
C PHE A 735 -37.83 8.96 14.89
N GLU A 736 -38.93 8.20 14.74
CA GLU A 736 -38.90 6.74 14.93
C GLU A 736 -38.03 6.03 13.90
N ASN A 737 -38.01 6.49 12.64
CA ASN A 737 -37.06 5.98 11.67
C ASN A 737 -35.63 6.37 12.03
N MET A 738 -35.37 7.59 12.55
CA MET A 738 -34.04 7.98 13.04
C MET A 738 -33.56 7.06 14.16
N ILE A 739 -34.44 6.68 15.10
CA ILE A 739 -34.15 5.68 16.13
C ILE A 739 -33.74 4.35 15.49
N TRP A 740 -34.50 3.88 14.50
CA TRP A 740 -34.17 2.66 13.76
C TRP A 740 -32.78 2.76 13.11
N GLN A 741 -32.41 3.90 12.52
CA GLN A 741 -31.08 4.10 11.94
C GLN A 741 -29.96 3.96 12.98
N TYR A 742 -30.11 4.58 14.17
CA TYR A 742 -29.14 4.42 15.24
C TYR A 742 -29.06 2.97 15.75
N MET A 743 -30.18 2.25 15.79
CA MET A 743 -30.20 0.83 16.13
C MET A 743 -29.43 -0.01 15.10
N ILE A 744 -29.60 0.23 13.80
CA ILE A 744 -28.87 -0.49 12.75
C ILE A 744 -27.36 -0.19 12.83
N LYS A 745 -26.97 1.07 13.02
CA LYS A 745 -25.55 1.46 13.22
C LYS A 745 -24.94 0.78 14.46
N THR A 746 -25.70 0.74 15.56
CA THR A 746 -25.30 0.04 16.79
C THR A 746 -25.12 -1.45 16.54
N ALA A 747 -26.10 -2.09 15.91
CA ALA A 747 -26.09 -3.52 15.64
C ALA A 747 -24.94 -3.92 14.70
N ASP A 748 -24.65 -3.13 13.67
CA ASP A 748 -23.56 -3.39 12.74
C ASP A 748 -22.18 -3.41 13.43
N SER A 749 -21.87 -2.36 14.20
CA SER A 749 -20.62 -2.27 14.97
C SER A 749 -20.53 -3.38 16.04
N ALA A 750 -21.62 -3.66 16.73
CA ALA A 750 -21.71 -4.74 17.71
C ALA A 750 -21.53 -6.13 17.06
N ILE A 751 -22.15 -6.41 15.91
CA ILE A 751 -22.01 -7.70 15.24
C ILE A 751 -20.56 -7.91 14.77
N ARG A 752 -19.90 -6.88 14.23
CA ARG A 752 -18.45 -6.93 13.89
C ARG A 752 -17.61 -7.25 15.14
N ALA A 753 -17.91 -6.60 16.27
CA ALA A 753 -17.24 -6.87 17.53
C ALA A 753 -17.46 -8.31 18.02
N LYS A 754 -18.69 -8.83 17.91
CA LYS A 754 -19.05 -10.20 18.28
C LYS A 754 -18.28 -11.20 17.41
N ASP A 755 -18.29 -11.04 16.09
CA ASP A 755 -17.60 -11.96 15.19
C ASP A 755 -16.08 -12.01 15.49
N LEU A 756 -15.46 -10.86 15.78
CA LEU A 756 -14.05 -10.80 16.20
C LEU A 756 -13.83 -11.45 17.57
N LEU A 757 -14.69 -11.21 18.55
CA LEU A 757 -14.55 -11.78 19.90
C LEU A 757 -14.71 -13.30 19.88
N VAL A 758 -15.70 -13.82 19.13
CA VAL A 758 -15.91 -15.26 18.95
C VAL A 758 -14.68 -15.90 18.34
N ALA A 759 -14.03 -15.26 17.36
CA ALA A 759 -12.80 -15.77 16.77
C ALA A 759 -11.63 -15.89 17.78
N HIS A 760 -11.63 -15.11 18.85
CA HIS A 760 -10.64 -15.21 19.94
C HIS A 760 -11.00 -16.27 20.99
N LEU A 761 -12.29 -16.50 21.24
CA LEU A 761 -12.77 -17.33 22.35
C LEU A 761 -13.09 -18.77 21.97
N ALA A 762 -13.45 -19.03 20.71
CA ALA A 762 -13.91 -20.34 20.29
C ALA A 762 -12.82 -21.43 20.42
N THR A 763 -13.22 -22.64 20.80
CA THR A 763 -12.29 -23.76 20.95
C THR A 763 -11.61 -24.10 19.63
N PRO A 764 -10.34 -24.55 19.62
CA PRO A 764 -9.70 -24.97 18.38
C PRO A 764 -10.45 -26.12 17.71
N LYS A 765 -10.78 -25.95 16.42
CA LYS A 765 -11.45 -27.00 15.64
C LYS A 765 -10.58 -28.25 15.51
N SER A 766 -11.19 -29.43 15.65
CA SER A 766 -10.58 -30.69 15.27
C SER A 766 -10.34 -30.75 13.75
N GLU A 767 -9.45 -31.63 13.29
CA GLU A 767 -9.17 -31.78 11.86
C GLU A 767 -10.42 -32.13 11.03
N LYS A 768 -11.36 -32.88 11.61
CA LYS A 768 -12.64 -33.19 10.97
C LYS A 768 -13.58 -31.98 10.93
N ALA A 769 -13.66 -31.21 12.02
CA ALA A 769 -14.46 -29.98 12.06
C ALA A 769 -13.92 -28.90 11.10
N LYS A 770 -12.60 -28.82 10.89
CA LYS A 770 -12.01 -27.93 9.87
C LYS A 770 -12.42 -28.31 8.46
N LYS A 771 -12.32 -29.61 8.11
CA LYS A 771 -12.80 -30.14 6.82
C LYS A 771 -14.29 -29.97 6.63
N GLY A 772 -15.06 -30.08 7.72
CA GLY A 772 -16.50 -29.81 7.71
C GLY A 772 -16.84 -28.34 7.44
N GLU A 773 -16.11 -27.41 8.05
CA GLU A 773 -16.26 -25.97 7.79
C GLU A 773 -15.90 -25.61 6.34
N GLU A 774 -14.83 -26.20 5.81
CA GLU A 774 -14.42 -26.05 4.41
C GLU A 774 -15.51 -26.60 3.47
N ALA A 775 -15.98 -27.83 3.68
CA ALA A 775 -17.05 -28.43 2.88
C ALA A 775 -18.36 -27.63 2.99
N PHE A 776 -18.69 -27.10 4.17
CA PHE A 776 -19.85 -26.23 4.37
C PHE A 776 -19.75 -24.93 3.56
N ARG A 777 -18.56 -24.30 3.52
CA ARG A 777 -18.32 -23.06 2.78
C ARG A 777 -18.27 -23.28 1.27
N GLU A 778 -17.49 -24.25 0.82
CA GLU A 778 -17.25 -24.52 -0.60
C GLU A 778 -18.47 -25.16 -1.28
N GLY A 779 -19.23 -25.96 -0.55
CA GLY A 779 -20.45 -26.59 -1.05
C GLY A 779 -21.69 -25.69 -0.99
N GLY A 780 -21.51 -24.37 -0.83
CA GLY A 780 -22.58 -23.37 -1.00
C GLY A 780 -23.57 -23.25 0.15
N CYS A 781 -23.37 -23.95 1.27
CA CYS A 781 -24.27 -23.85 2.44
C CYS A 781 -24.21 -22.44 3.08
N SER A 782 -23.04 -21.80 3.05
CA SER A 782 -22.84 -20.42 3.55
C SER A 782 -23.59 -19.35 2.76
N GLY A 783 -24.04 -19.65 1.54
CA GLY A 783 -24.85 -18.72 0.74
C GLY A 783 -26.27 -18.53 1.30
N CYS A 784 -26.77 -19.50 2.08
CA CYS A 784 -28.11 -19.45 2.68
C CYS A 784 -28.07 -19.42 4.21
N HIS A 785 -27.01 -19.95 4.83
CA HIS A 785 -26.91 -20.09 6.28
C HIS A 785 -25.75 -19.29 6.85
N VAL A 786 -26.01 -18.58 7.95
CA VAL A 786 -24.99 -17.92 8.76
C VAL A 786 -25.11 -18.47 10.17
N ILE A 787 -24.00 -18.89 10.78
CA ILE A 787 -24.02 -19.51 12.11
C ILE A 787 -24.38 -18.47 13.16
N GLY A 788 -25.36 -18.77 14.02
CA GLY A 788 -25.85 -17.91 15.10
C GLY A 788 -26.85 -16.85 14.70
N ARG A 789 -27.28 -16.82 13.42
CA ARG A 789 -28.30 -15.87 12.96
C ARG A 789 -29.13 -16.43 11.83
N VAL A 790 -30.38 -16.01 11.78
CA VAL A 790 -31.28 -16.31 10.66
C VAL A 790 -30.87 -15.46 9.45
N SER A 791 -30.76 -16.07 8.27
CA SER A 791 -30.44 -15.41 7.00
C SER A 791 -31.52 -15.78 5.97
N SER A 792 -31.14 -16.10 4.72
CA SER A 792 -32.05 -16.67 3.72
C SER A 792 -32.54 -18.08 4.10
N GLY A 793 -31.81 -18.77 4.98
CA GLY A 793 -32.19 -20.01 5.63
C GLY A 793 -32.12 -19.93 7.16
N PRO A 794 -32.58 -20.97 7.87
CA PRO A 794 -32.56 -21.01 9.33
C PRO A 794 -31.14 -21.01 9.88
N ASP A 795 -30.97 -20.50 11.10
CA ASP A 795 -29.76 -20.70 11.90
C ASP A 795 -29.51 -22.21 12.10
N LEU A 796 -28.25 -22.60 12.23
CA LEU A 796 -27.79 -23.97 12.37
C LEU A 796 -27.27 -24.31 13.78
N ILE A 797 -27.23 -23.37 14.72
CA ILE A 797 -26.93 -23.71 16.12
C ILE A 797 -27.97 -24.71 16.65
N GLY A 798 -27.48 -25.78 17.27
CA GLY A 798 -28.30 -26.84 17.82
C GLY A 798 -29.01 -27.66 16.76
N VAL A 799 -28.62 -27.58 15.48
CA VAL A 799 -29.27 -28.35 14.40
C VAL A 799 -29.22 -29.85 14.67
N LEU A 800 -28.15 -30.31 15.33
CA LEU A 800 -27.98 -31.71 15.78
C LEU A 800 -28.79 -32.05 17.04
N LYS A 801 -29.66 -31.15 17.50
CA LYS A 801 -30.55 -31.34 18.65
C LYS A 801 -32.04 -31.23 18.27
N ARG A 802 -32.36 -30.81 17.05
CA ARG A 802 -33.75 -30.50 16.60
C ARG A 802 -34.60 -31.74 16.26
N HIS A 803 -33.99 -32.90 16.09
CA HIS A 803 -34.67 -34.15 15.68
C HIS A 803 -34.23 -35.34 16.54
N ARG A 804 -35.07 -36.37 16.63
CA ARG A 804 -34.62 -37.70 17.12
C ARG A 804 -33.67 -38.28 16.06
N ASN A 805 -32.49 -38.74 16.47
CA ASN A 805 -31.40 -39.13 15.58
C ASN A 805 -30.95 -37.98 14.64
N ALA A 806 -30.83 -36.76 15.17
CA ALA A 806 -30.56 -35.56 14.39
C ALA A 806 -29.30 -35.64 13.52
N GLU A 807 -28.20 -36.26 13.97
CA GLU A 807 -27.02 -36.45 13.11
C GLU A 807 -27.36 -37.21 11.83
N GLN A 808 -28.11 -38.31 11.96
CA GLN A 808 -28.56 -39.10 10.82
C GLN A 808 -29.56 -38.32 9.96
N TRP A 809 -30.54 -37.65 10.58
CA TRP A 809 -31.55 -36.89 9.86
C TRP A 809 -30.93 -35.72 9.07
N VAL A 810 -30.02 -34.97 9.68
CA VAL A 810 -29.31 -33.85 9.03
C VAL A 810 -28.42 -34.38 7.91
N ALA A 811 -27.72 -35.49 8.11
CA ALA A 811 -26.92 -36.13 7.07
C ALA A 811 -27.78 -36.57 5.86
N GLU A 812 -28.93 -37.21 6.10
CA GLU A 812 -29.88 -37.60 5.07
C GLU A 812 -30.45 -36.38 4.33
N TYR A 813 -30.74 -35.30 5.07
CA TYR A 813 -31.27 -34.08 4.49
C TYR A 813 -30.23 -33.38 3.61
N ILE A 814 -28.98 -33.26 4.04
CA ILE A 814 -27.89 -32.71 3.21
C ILE A 814 -27.69 -33.56 1.95
N LYS A 815 -27.78 -34.89 2.06
CA LYS A 815 -27.59 -35.83 0.95
C LYS A 815 -28.70 -35.76 -0.08
N ASN A 816 -29.95 -35.63 0.36
CA ASN A 816 -31.11 -35.60 -0.52
C ASN A 816 -32.22 -34.71 0.06
N PRO A 817 -32.11 -33.37 -0.09
CA PRO A 817 -33.08 -32.44 0.47
C PRO A 817 -34.52 -32.70 -0.02
N THR A 818 -34.68 -33.06 -1.30
CA THR A 818 -35.98 -33.34 -1.92
C THR A 818 -36.76 -34.45 -1.24
N SER A 819 -36.07 -35.44 -0.67
CA SER A 819 -36.72 -36.55 0.03
C SER A 819 -37.44 -36.14 1.32
N LYS A 820 -37.07 -34.99 1.90
CA LYS A 820 -37.59 -34.50 3.19
C LYS A 820 -38.57 -33.33 3.04
N PHE A 821 -38.74 -32.76 1.84
CA PHE A 821 -39.61 -31.57 1.65
C PHE A 821 -41.08 -31.79 2.03
N HIS A 822 -41.56 -33.03 1.97
CA HIS A 822 -42.93 -33.38 2.35
C HIS A 822 -43.10 -33.59 3.87
N GLU A 823 -42.00 -33.63 4.64
CA GLU A 823 -42.08 -33.76 6.10
C GLU A 823 -42.69 -32.49 6.71
N PRO A 824 -43.59 -32.59 7.71
CA PRO A 824 -44.28 -31.43 8.28
C PRO A 824 -43.34 -30.33 8.79
N TYR A 825 -42.18 -30.69 9.34
CA TYR A 825 -41.16 -29.72 9.77
C TYR A 825 -40.57 -28.95 8.57
N MET A 826 -40.15 -29.66 7.53
CA MET A 826 -39.56 -29.05 6.35
C MET A 826 -40.56 -28.25 5.53
N LYS A 827 -41.80 -28.71 5.43
CA LYS A 827 -42.88 -27.95 4.79
C LYS A 827 -43.06 -26.58 5.45
N ARG A 828 -43.09 -26.55 6.80
CA ARG A 828 -43.15 -25.28 7.56
C ARG A 828 -41.92 -24.40 7.34
N MET A 829 -40.71 -24.98 7.30
CA MET A 829 -39.50 -24.20 7.03
C MET A 829 -39.49 -23.62 5.61
N ILE A 830 -39.90 -24.40 4.61
CA ILE A 830 -39.99 -23.94 3.21
C ILE A 830 -41.03 -22.84 3.07
N GLU A 831 -42.20 -22.97 3.72
CA GLU A 831 -43.24 -21.94 3.73
C GLU A 831 -42.76 -20.67 4.44
N PHE A 832 -42.04 -20.81 5.56
CA PHE A 832 -41.54 -19.68 6.35
C PHE A 832 -40.43 -18.90 5.63
N PHE A 833 -39.44 -19.60 5.05
CA PHE A 833 -38.31 -18.97 4.35
C PHE A 833 -38.60 -18.71 2.86
N ASN A 834 -39.73 -19.20 2.34
CA ASN A 834 -40.08 -19.21 0.92
C ASN A 834 -38.94 -19.72 0.02
N LEU A 835 -38.17 -20.69 0.53
CA LEU A 835 -36.95 -21.20 -0.09
C LEU A 835 -36.82 -22.70 0.15
N LYS A 836 -36.44 -23.44 -0.90
CA LYS A 836 -36.11 -24.87 -0.80
C LYS A 836 -34.60 -25.02 -0.84
N MET A 837 -34.04 -25.82 0.07
CA MET A 837 -32.61 -26.13 0.05
C MET A 837 -32.28 -26.90 -1.24
N PRO A 838 -31.39 -26.38 -2.11
CA PRO A 838 -30.96 -27.13 -3.28
C PRO A 838 -30.10 -28.32 -2.87
N ASN A 839 -30.09 -29.38 -3.70
CA ASN A 839 -29.16 -30.48 -3.47
C ASN A 839 -27.75 -30.01 -3.83
N GLN A 840 -26.89 -29.90 -2.81
CA GLN A 840 -25.50 -29.48 -2.97
C GLN A 840 -24.59 -30.61 -3.49
N ASN A 841 -25.13 -31.81 -3.70
CA ASN A 841 -24.44 -33.00 -4.20
C ASN A 841 -23.21 -33.39 -3.36
N MET A 842 -23.32 -33.20 -2.04
CA MET A 842 -22.27 -33.50 -1.07
C MET A 842 -21.97 -34.99 -1.00
N LYS A 843 -20.69 -35.36 -0.94
CA LYS A 843 -20.24 -36.75 -0.74
C LYS A 843 -20.48 -37.18 0.71
N ASP A 844 -20.66 -38.48 0.93
CA ASP A 844 -20.90 -39.04 2.26
C ASP A 844 -19.85 -38.67 3.31
N GLN A 845 -18.58 -38.48 2.90
CA GLN A 845 -17.52 -38.05 3.79
C GLN A 845 -17.61 -36.55 4.12
N GLU A 846 -17.91 -35.70 3.13
CA GLU A 846 -18.13 -34.26 3.34
C GLU A 846 -19.30 -34.04 4.30
N ILE A 847 -20.38 -34.82 4.16
CA ILE A 847 -21.52 -34.78 5.08
C ILE A 847 -21.10 -35.15 6.50
N LYS A 848 -20.33 -36.22 6.70
CA LYS A 848 -19.83 -36.60 8.03
C LYS A 848 -18.95 -35.52 8.65
N ASP A 849 -18.07 -34.91 7.86
CA ASP A 849 -17.19 -33.85 8.34
C ASP A 849 -18.01 -32.57 8.67
N ILE A 850 -19.03 -32.22 7.88
CA ILE A 850 -19.99 -31.14 8.19
C ILE A 850 -20.72 -31.41 9.50
N ILE A 851 -21.10 -32.66 9.80
CA ILE A 851 -21.69 -33.02 11.10
C ILE A 851 -20.69 -32.76 12.24
N GLU A 852 -19.40 -33.07 12.06
CA GLU A 852 -18.36 -32.76 13.06
C GLU A 852 -18.15 -31.24 13.22
N TYR A 853 -18.30 -30.47 12.15
CA TYR A 853 -18.33 -29.00 12.23
C TYR A 853 -19.55 -28.50 13.01
N PHE A 854 -20.73 -29.07 12.77
CA PHE A 854 -21.94 -28.73 13.53
C PHE A 854 -21.82 -29.11 15.01
N LYS A 855 -21.10 -30.20 15.36
CA LYS A 855 -20.77 -30.52 16.75
C LYS A 855 -19.89 -29.46 17.39
N TRP A 856 -18.89 -28.97 16.66
CA TRP A 856 -18.04 -27.89 17.15
C TRP A 856 -18.81 -26.57 17.31
N ILE A 857 -19.74 -26.27 16.40
CA ILE A 857 -20.67 -25.14 16.55
C ILE A 857 -21.51 -25.31 17.82
N ASP A 858 -22.06 -26.50 18.04
CA ASP A 858 -22.88 -26.80 19.21
C ASP A 858 -22.10 -26.78 20.53
N GLU A 859 -20.80 -27.11 20.50
CA GLU A 859 -19.87 -27.01 21.63
C GLU A 859 -19.58 -25.54 22.00
N ASN A 860 -19.53 -24.67 20.99
CA ASN A 860 -19.30 -23.23 21.14
C ASN A 860 -20.61 -22.43 21.01
N ALA A 861 -21.76 -23.06 21.20
CA ALA A 861 -23.07 -22.47 20.92
C ALA A 861 -23.36 -21.22 21.76
N ASP A 862 -22.76 -21.13 22.95
CA ASP A 862 -22.86 -19.97 23.85
C ASP A 862 -22.07 -18.75 23.35
N LEU A 863 -21.24 -18.92 22.31
CA LEU A 863 -20.49 -17.84 21.68
C LEU A 863 -21.22 -17.21 20.49
N PHE A 864 -22.15 -17.93 19.84
CA PHE A 864 -22.71 -17.55 18.54
C PHE A 864 -24.04 -16.78 18.61
#